data_AF-A0A165MVY9-F1
#
_entry.id   AF-A0A165MVY9-F1
#
_cell.length_a   1.000
_cell.length_b   1.000
_cell.length_c   1.000
_cell.angle_alpha   90.00
_cell.angle_beta   90.00
_cell.angle_gamma   90.00
#
_symmetry.space_group_name_H-M   'P 1'
#
loop_
_entity.id
_entity.type
_entity.pdbx_description
1 polymer ?
#
loop_
_entity_poly.entity_id
_entity_poly.type
_entity_poly.pdbx_seq_one_letter_code
_entity_poly.pdbx_strand_id
1 'polypeptide(L)'
;MSSKHVFNSPQGLVVKSLRGAVALNPSLRLHAPSKTVYRVSDPSSEDSHKVTLISGGGAGHEPAHAGYTGRGMLSASVSGDIFASPSAKQIVTAITLGLFGGDGPGDERERREALVIINNYTGDRLNFGLAIEKARALLPNLDIASVVVSDDVSLLRSPNPSLIGPRGLGGNIFVCKILGALAERGASVELLKRVGDAVVGRLGSIGVGLDHCHVPGRVAKGEEDATLAADECEIGMGLHNEPGVKKVKIESAESLVREMLEAIFTSREDGAFVGDSDDTILYINNLGGISQLEMSAVVDETLYQLESKKFHPLRVYCSSYMTSLNAPGFSISLLNLSGVYRDLSGSSEPTAPRPEVDILQLLDDPTTATAWASVTQGWTNAVRDRKAEELETNLLVDSLGYLLSAGPIETLEEKGGAEWYRRADVSPNRVRRAIERACARVLEGEADMTRFDTVVGDGDCGETFAAGARAVQKAMEDGALDVPSLDPSQLTRKLGEILEDNMGGTIGALFALYFTSLSTSLSTPPNSWSTAPLSALQSLSSYTPARPGDRTVIDALHPFCATLSSVQSLEKAVEAAKDGARSTEGMKARLGRAVYVGGAEEGKDGENGLPPDPGAWGVAAIVEGVWFGYNE
;
A
#
# COMPACT_ATOMS: atom_id res chain seq x y z
N MET A 1 -4.50 17.24 -7.59
CA MET A 1 -3.14 16.66 -7.36
C MET A 1 -2.08 17.66 -6.89
N SER A 2 -0.97 17.19 -6.27
CA SER A 2 0.16 18.06 -5.91
C SER A 2 0.96 18.50 -7.14
N SER A 3 1.10 19.81 -7.34
CA SER A 3 2.02 20.43 -8.31
C SER A 3 3.41 20.69 -7.71
N LYS A 4 3.64 20.33 -6.44
CA LYS A 4 4.91 20.54 -5.75
C LYS A 4 5.87 19.40 -6.07
N HIS A 5 7.09 19.76 -6.46
CA HIS A 5 8.18 18.83 -6.77
C HIS A 5 9.42 19.23 -5.99
N VAL A 6 10.26 18.25 -5.64
CA VAL A 6 11.59 18.52 -5.04
C VAL A 6 12.49 19.28 -6.02
N PHE A 7 12.32 19.04 -7.33
CA PHE A 7 13.04 19.72 -8.40
C PHE A 7 12.09 20.61 -9.19
N ASN A 8 12.31 21.92 -9.17
CA ASN A 8 11.43 22.91 -9.81
C ASN A 8 11.70 23.10 -11.32
N SER A 9 12.54 22.27 -11.93
CA SER A 9 12.98 22.41 -13.32
C SER A 9 13.21 21.04 -13.95
N PRO A 10 12.68 20.76 -15.16
CA PRO A 10 12.95 19.52 -15.87
C PRO A 10 14.36 19.49 -16.49
N GLN A 11 15.02 20.64 -16.66
CA GLN A 11 16.34 20.72 -17.28
C GLN A 11 17.38 19.93 -16.47
N GLY A 12 18.03 18.97 -17.12
CA GLY A 12 19.05 18.10 -16.51
C GLY A 12 18.52 17.06 -15.53
N LEU A 13 17.20 17.03 -15.27
CA LEU A 13 16.59 16.12 -14.30
C LEU A 13 16.74 14.66 -14.72
N VAL A 14 16.49 14.34 -16.00
CA VAL A 14 16.65 12.98 -16.54
C VAL A 14 18.06 12.44 -16.29
N VAL A 15 19.10 13.22 -16.62
CA VAL A 15 20.49 12.78 -16.41
C VAL A 15 20.80 12.60 -14.92
N LYS A 16 20.21 13.43 -14.04
CA LYS A 16 20.34 13.27 -12.59
C LYS A 16 19.65 11.98 -12.09
N SER A 17 18.44 11.69 -12.59
CA SER A 17 17.72 10.44 -12.34
C SER A 17 18.57 9.23 -12.75
N LEU A 18 19.11 9.21 -13.97
CA LEU A 18 19.96 8.13 -14.47
C LEU A 18 21.25 7.95 -13.65
N ARG A 19 21.89 9.03 -13.18
CA ARG A 19 23.02 8.93 -12.25
C ARG A 19 22.62 8.26 -10.94
N GLY A 20 21.43 8.56 -10.43
CA GLY A 20 20.86 7.90 -9.26
C GLY A 20 20.65 6.40 -9.50
N ALA A 21 20.02 6.04 -10.62
CA ALA A 21 19.80 4.64 -10.99
C ALA A 21 21.12 3.84 -11.10
N VAL A 22 22.14 4.40 -11.74
CA VAL A 22 23.46 3.76 -11.85
C VAL A 22 24.17 3.66 -10.50
N ALA A 23 23.97 4.59 -9.57
CA ALA A 23 24.58 4.52 -8.25
C ALA A 23 24.05 3.35 -7.39
N LEU A 24 22.87 2.80 -7.72
CA LEU A 24 22.29 1.65 -7.03
C LEU A 24 22.91 0.31 -7.44
N ASN A 25 23.63 0.26 -8.57
CA ASN A 25 24.27 -0.96 -9.06
C ASN A 25 25.68 -0.66 -9.63
N PRO A 26 26.76 -1.10 -8.94
CA PRO A 26 28.14 -0.79 -9.34
C PRO A 26 28.55 -1.39 -10.70
N SER A 27 27.80 -2.35 -11.22
CA SER A 27 28.03 -2.98 -12.53
C SER A 27 27.48 -2.15 -13.70
N LEU A 28 26.83 -1.00 -13.43
CA LEU A 28 26.26 -0.14 -14.46
C LEU A 28 27.14 1.08 -14.76
N ARG A 29 27.03 1.61 -15.97
CA ARG A 29 27.62 2.89 -16.39
C ARG A 29 26.59 3.75 -17.11
N LEU A 30 26.78 5.06 -17.04
CA LEU A 30 25.96 6.06 -17.73
C LEU A 30 26.79 6.74 -18.81
N HIS A 31 26.37 6.62 -20.06
CA HIS A 31 26.80 7.52 -21.12
C HIS A 31 25.81 8.71 -21.18
N ALA A 32 26.14 9.77 -20.42
CA ALA A 32 25.26 10.92 -20.22
C ALA A 32 24.80 11.63 -21.52
N PRO A 33 25.65 11.81 -22.56
CA PRO A 33 25.23 12.47 -23.80
C PRO A 33 24.12 11.73 -24.55
N SER A 34 24.13 10.39 -24.54
CA SER A 34 23.04 9.60 -25.14
C SER A 34 21.93 9.25 -24.16
N LYS A 35 22.11 9.54 -22.86
CA LYS A 35 21.23 9.10 -21.76
C LYS A 35 21.06 7.57 -21.74
N THR A 36 22.16 6.87 -22.00
CA THR A 36 22.21 5.40 -22.01
C THR A 36 22.77 4.89 -20.70
N VAL A 37 22.04 3.98 -20.05
CA VAL A 37 22.56 3.15 -18.97
C VAL A 37 22.88 1.78 -19.54
N TYR A 38 24.05 1.23 -19.27
CA TYR A 38 24.45 -0.07 -19.78
C TYR A 38 25.23 -0.84 -18.73
N ARG A 39 25.16 -2.17 -18.82
CA ARG A 39 25.96 -3.09 -18.01
C ARG A 39 27.38 -3.16 -18.55
N VAL A 40 28.36 -3.14 -17.66
CA VAL A 40 29.75 -3.44 -18.01
C VAL A 40 29.93 -4.95 -18.05
N SER A 41 30.51 -5.45 -19.14
CA SER A 41 30.89 -6.86 -19.25
C SER A 41 32.00 -7.18 -18.25
N ASP A 42 31.97 -8.38 -17.65
CA ASP A 42 33.15 -8.92 -16.98
C ASP A 42 33.99 -9.63 -18.05
N PRO A 43 35.21 -9.16 -18.37
CA PRO A 43 36.06 -9.76 -19.40
C PRO A 43 36.42 -11.23 -19.14
N SER A 44 36.24 -11.70 -17.90
CA SER A 44 36.51 -13.08 -17.48
C SER A 44 35.28 -13.99 -17.50
N SER A 45 34.09 -13.46 -17.81
CA SER A 45 32.84 -14.20 -17.79
C SER A 45 32.49 -14.81 -19.15
N GLU A 46 31.84 -15.98 -19.16
CA GLU A 46 31.25 -16.61 -20.36
C GLU A 46 30.07 -15.80 -20.97
N ASP A 47 29.87 -14.53 -20.55
CA ASP A 47 28.77 -13.66 -21.01
C ASP A 47 28.93 -13.18 -22.46
N SER A 48 30.09 -13.37 -23.10
CA SER A 48 30.42 -12.82 -24.43
C SER A 48 29.53 -13.31 -25.57
N HIS A 49 28.73 -14.37 -25.36
CA HIS A 49 27.88 -14.98 -26.39
C HIS A 49 26.37 -14.87 -26.13
N LYS A 50 25.93 -14.09 -25.13
CA LYS A 50 24.50 -13.91 -24.83
C LYS A 50 23.88 -12.79 -25.69
N VAL A 51 22.61 -12.93 -26.03
CA VAL A 51 21.86 -11.91 -26.79
C VAL A 51 21.77 -10.62 -25.97
N THR A 52 22.12 -9.49 -26.58
CA THR A 52 22.01 -8.17 -25.95
C THR A 52 20.56 -7.70 -25.95
N LEU A 53 19.99 -7.45 -24.76
CA LEU A 53 18.66 -6.85 -24.64
C LEU A 53 18.71 -5.34 -24.46
N ILE A 54 17.96 -4.63 -25.30
CA ILE A 54 17.82 -3.17 -25.24
C ILE A 54 16.34 -2.79 -25.10
N SER A 55 16.05 -1.85 -24.21
CA SER A 55 14.74 -1.16 -24.19
C SER A 55 14.92 0.31 -23.83
N GLY A 56 13.85 1.09 -23.86
CA GLY A 56 13.90 2.52 -23.62
C GLY A 56 12.64 3.24 -24.06
N GLY A 57 12.65 4.55 -23.85
CA GLY A 57 11.51 5.42 -24.13
C GLY A 57 11.70 6.81 -23.52
N GLY A 58 10.62 7.58 -23.45
CA GLY A 58 10.62 8.84 -22.71
C GLY A 58 10.96 8.66 -21.24
N ALA A 59 11.52 9.69 -20.61
CA ALA A 59 11.68 9.72 -19.15
C ALA A 59 10.33 10.02 -18.47
N GLY A 60 10.25 9.82 -17.15
CA GLY A 60 9.03 10.03 -16.37
C GLY A 60 8.25 8.74 -16.08
N HIS A 61 8.85 7.58 -16.38
CA HIS A 61 8.29 6.26 -16.09
C HIS A 61 9.17 5.45 -15.13
N GLU A 62 10.09 6.12 -14.44
CA GLU A 62 11.01 5.50 -13.50
C GLU A 62 10.26 4.59 -12.50
N PRO A 63 10.76 3.36 -12.25
CA PRO A 63 12.11 2.89 -12.54
C PRO A 63 12.39 2.46 -13.99
N ALA A 64 11.38 2.44 -14.87
CA ALA A 64 11.58 2.10 -16.27
C ALA A 64 12.48 3.12 -17.00
N HIS A 65 13.48 2.73 -17.80
CA HIS A 65 14.04 1.38 -17.96
C HIS A 65 15.40 1.21 -17.26
N ALA A 66 15.98 2.29 -16.72
CA ALA A 66 17.29 2.28 -16.10
C ALA A 66 17.38 1.33 -14.90
N GLY A 67 16.34 1.28 -14.06
CA GLY A 67 16.28 0.36 -12.91
C GLY A 67 16.17 -1.12 -13.29
N TYR A 68 15.88 -1.41 -14.56
CA TYR A 68 15.80 -2.77 -15.12
C TYR A 68 17.04 -3.16 -15.94
N THR A 69 18.06 -2.31 -15.95
CA THR A 69 19.36 -2.65 -16.55
C THR A 69 20.18 -3.47 -15.56
N GLY A 70 20.56 -4.68 -15.94
CA GLY A 70 21.21 -5.65 -15.07
C GLY A 70 21.19 -7.06 -15.65
N ARG A 71 22.03 -7.95 -15.10
CA ARG A 71 22.06 -9.37 -15.46
C ARG A 71 20.68 -10.00 -15.26
N GLY A 72 20.23 -10.84 -16.19
CA GLY A 72 18.89 -11.44 -16.17
C GLY A 72 17.73 -10.50 -16.57
N MET A 73 18.00 -9.25 -17.00
CA MET A 73 17.04 -8.31 -17.57
C MET A 73 17.64 -7.56 -18.78
N LEU A 74 17.77 -6.23 -18.74
CA LEU A 74 18.29 -5.45 -19.87
C LEU A 74 19.82 -5.33 -19.82
N SER A 75 20.48 -5.50 -20.97
CA SER A 75 21.92 -5.20 -21.13
C SER A 75 22.17 -3.69 -21.20
N ALA A 76 21.28 -2.97 -21.87
CA ALA A 76 21.30 -1.51 -21.94
C ALA A 76 19.88 -0.93 -21.98
N SER A 77 19.73 0.28 -21.47
CA SER A 77 18.54 1.09 -21.60
C SER A 77 18.86 2.49 -22.09
N VAL A 78 17.90 3.12 -22.77
CA VAL A 78 18.03 4.47 -23.30
C VAL A 78 16.84 5.33 -22.93
N SER A 79 17.11 6.53 -22.44
CA SER A 79 16.08 7.48 -22.04
C SER A 79 16.06 8.71 -22.95
N GLY A 80 14.87 9.15 -23.33
CA GLY A 80 14.65 10.41 -24.04
C GLY A 80 14.56 11.62 -23.10
N ASP A 81 13.78 12.62 -23.48
CA ASP A 81 13.30 13.65 -22.54
C ASP A 81 12.00 13.17 -21.87
N ILE A 82 11.49 13.92 -20.90
CA ILE A 82 10.26 13.55 -20.19
C ILE A 82 9.11 13.42 -21.21
N PHE A 83 8.54 12.22 -21.28
CA PHE A 83 7.47 11.81 -22.21
C PHE A 83 7.80 11.99 -23.70
N ALA A 84 9.09 12.00 -24.06
CA ALA A 84 9.53 12.10 -25.44
C ALA A 84 10.55 11.00 -25.77
N SER A 85 10.26 10.21 -26.80
CA SER A 85 11.11 9.12 -27.27
C SER A 85 12.57 9.56 -27.50
N PRO A 86 13.58 8.72 -27.16
CA PRO A 86 14.96 9.01 -27.48
C PRO A 86 15.17 9.04 -29.00
N SER A 87 16.10 9.87 -29.46
CA SER A 87 16.43 9.91 -30.89
C SER A 87 17.07 8.60 -31.37
N ALA A 88 16.90 8.27 -32.65
CA ALA A 88 17.57 7.11 -33.26
C ALA A 88 19.09 7.08 -33.02
N LYS A 89 19.77 8.25 -32.94
CA LYS A 89 21.20 8.32 -32.63
C LYS A 89 21.52 7.84 -31.21
N GLN A 90 20.70 8.22 -30.23
CA GLN A 90 20.84 7.77 -28.85
C GLN A 90 20.60 6.25 -28.74
N ILE A 91 19.59 5.74 -29.45
CA ILE A 91 19.27 4.32 -29.45
C ILE A 91 20.39 3.49 -30.11
N VAL A 92 20.93 3.92 -31.26
CA VAL A 92 22.11 3.28 -31.87
C VAL A 92 23.27 3.24 -30.87
N THR A 93 23.51 4.35 -30.16
CA THR A 93 24.56 4.40 -29.12
C THR A 93 24.29 3.38 -28.01
N ALA A 94 23.03 3.19 -27.61
CA ALA A 94 22.65 2.20 -26.60
C ALA A 94 22.85 0.76 -27.07
N ILE A 95 22.48 0.47 -28.33
CA ILE A 95 22.73 -0.82 -28.96
C ILE A 95 24.24 -1.10 -28.98
N THR A 96 25.04 -0.15 -29.45
CA THR A 96 26.50 -0.26 -29.48
C THR A 96 27.09 -0.48 -28.08
N LEU A 97 26.72 0.34 -27.09
CA LEU A 97 27.22 0.20 -25.72
C LEU A 97 26.79 -1.12 -25.07
N GLY A 98 25.57 -1.59 -25.33
CA GLY A 98 25.10 -2.89 -24.86
C GLY A 98 25.85 -4.07 -25.48
N LEU A 99 26.12 -4.00 -26.79
CA LEU A 99 26.83 -5.04 -27.55
C LEU A 99 28.30 -5.19 -27.15
N PHE A 100 28.94 -4.09 -26.77
CA PHE A 100 30.38 -4.04 -26.52
C PHE A 100 30.75 -3.87 -25.05
N GLY A 101 29.81 -3.49 -24.17
CA GLY A 101 29.94 -3.59 -22.71
C GLY A 101 31.18 -2.97 -22.04
N GLY A 102 31.97 -2.16 -22.76
CA GLY A 102 33.23 -1.60 -22.28
C GLY A 102 34.51 -2.21 -22.90
N ASP A 103 34.44 -3.32 -23.63
CA ASP A 103 35.59 -4.07 -24.14
C ASP A 103 36.06 -3.64 -25.56
N GLY A 104 35.58 -2.50 -26.05
CA GLY A 104 35.79 -2.08 -27.44
C GLY A 104 35.08 -3.02 -28.43
N PRO A 105 35.28 -2.86 -29.75
CA PRO A 105 34.53 -3.60 -30.76
C PRO A 105 34.78 -5.13 -30.81
N GLY A 106 35.72 -5.66 -30.00
CA GLY A 106 36.13 -7.07 -30.08
C GLY A 106 36.67 -7.45 -31.46
N ASP A 107 36.62 -8.74 -31.83
CA ASP A 107 36.83 -9.16 -33.22
C ASP A 107 35.57 -8.81 -34.04
N GLU A 108 35.73 -7.97 -35.08
CA GLU A 108 34.65 -7.54 -35.97
C GLU A 108 33.99 -8.71 -36.73
N ARG A 109 34.63 -9.89 -36.75
CA ARG A 109 34.10 -11.13 -37.35
C ARG A 109 33.16 -11.90 -36.43
N GLU A 110 33.09 -11.57 -35.14
CA GLU A 110 32.17 -12.24 -34.22
C GLU A 110 30.72 -11.90 -34.56
N ARG A 111 29.90 -12.94 -34.70
CA ARG A 111 28.44 -12.79 -34.80
C ARG A 111 27.93 -12.23 -33.47
N ARG A 112 27.15 -11.15 -33.55
CA ARG A 112 26.50 -10.56 -32.37
C ARG A 112 25.00 -10.61 -32.55
N GLU A 113 24.28 -10.75 -31.45
CA GLU A 113 22.83 -10.85 -31.44
C GLU A 113 22.24 -9.81 -30.50
N ALA A 114 21.18 -9.13 -30.94
CA ALA A 114 20.46 -8.15 -30.14
C ALA A 114 18.94 -8.27 -30.31
N LEU A 115 18.21 -8.01 -29.23
CA LEU A 115 16.76 -7.85 -29.28
C LEU A 115 16.37 -6.51 -28.65
N VAL A 116 15.57 -5.74 -29.39
CA VAL A 116 15.05 -4.45 -28.96
C VAL A 116 13.59 -4.58 -28.53
N ILE A 117 13.28 -4.29 -27.27
CA ILE A 117 11.92 -4.30 -26.72
C ILE A 117 11.36 -2.88 -26.78
N ILE A 118 10.33 -2.66 -27.59
CA ILE A 118 9.80 -1.35 -27.97
C ILE A 118 8.38 -1.20 -27.44
N ASN A 119 8.09 -0.11 -26.73
CA ASN A 119 6.73 0.22 -26.35
C ASN A 119 5.94 0.78 -27.55
N ASN A 120 4.67 0.40 -27.74
CA ASN A 120 3.94 0.74 -28.96
C ASN A 120 3.39 2.19 -28.98
N TYR A 121 4.30 3.15 -29.05
CA TYR A 121 4.03 4.57 -29.28
C TYR A 121 4.67 5.03 -30.59
N THR A 122 4.05 5.98 -31.29
CA THR A 122 4.52 6.47 -32.61
C THR A 122 5.98 6.88 -32.60
N GLY A 123 6.37 7.68 -31.60
CA GLY A 123 7.74 8.17 -31.46
C GLY A 123 8.74 7.04 -31.27
N ASP A 124 8.41 6.06 -30.43
CA ASP A 124 9.27 4.91 -30.15
C ASP A 124 9.37 4.00 -31.37
N ARG A 125 8.25 3.65 -32.01
CA ARG A 125 8.24 2.84 -33.23
C ARG A 125 9.18 3.39 -34.31
N LEU A 126 9.09 4.69 -34.57
CA LEU A 126 9.89 5.34 -35.61
C LEU A 126 11.37 5.44 -35.22
N ASN A 127 11.68 5.89 -34.01
CA ASN A 127 13.06 6.08 -33.60
C ASN A 127 13.81 4.76 -33.39
N PHE A 128 13.19 3.76 -32.75
CA PHE A 128 13.78 2.44 -32.58
C PHE A 128 13.86 1.68 -33.91
N GLY A 129 12.85 1.76 -34.77
CA GLY A 129 12.90 1.18 -36.11
C GLY A 129 14.06 1.75 -36.93
N LEU A 130 14.21 3.07 -36.97
CA LEU A 130 15.33 3.72 -37.65
C LEU A 130 16.70 3.36 -37.02
N ALA A 131 16.75 3.18 -35.70
CA ALA A 131 17.98 2.78 -35.02
C ALA A 131 18.37 1.33 -35.34
N ILE A 132 17.42 0.41 -35.45
CA ILE A 132 17.65 -0.98 -35.85
C ILE A 132 18.24 -1.03 -37.27
N GLU A 133 17.65 -0.30 -38.23
CA GLU A 133 18.17 -0.24 -39.60
C GLU A 133 19.58 0.37 -39.66
N LYS A 134 19.83 1.42 -38.86
CA LYS A 134 21.19 2.00 -38.75
C LYS A 134 22.19 1.03 -38.12
N ALA A 135 21.78 0.28 -37.09
CA ALA A 135 22.65 -0.70 -36.44
C ALA A 135 23.03 -1.83 -37.41
N ARG A 136 22.08 -2.35 -38.19
CA ARG A 136 22.33 -3.33 -39.27
C ARG A 136 23.33 -2.81 -40.30
N ALA A 137 23.17 -1.55 -40.70
CA ALA A 137 24.07 -0.92 -41.67
C ALA A 137 25.49 -0.68 -41.10
N LEU A 138 25.62 -0.41 -39.81
CA LEU A 138 26.90 -0.15 -39.14
C LEU A 138 27.64 -1.45 -38.76
N LEU A 139 26.93 -2.54 -38.51
CA LEU A 139 27.46 -3.80 -38.00
C LEU A 139 26.99 -4.98 -38.88
N PRO A 140 27.74 -5.35 -39.94
CA PRO A 140 27.30 -6.36 -40.91
C PRO A 140 27.04 -7.76 -40.31
N ASN A 141 27.68 -8.10 -39.19
CA ASN A 141 27.55 -9.39 -38.50
C ASN A 141 26.57 -9.35 -37.30
N LEU A 142 25.76 -8.28 -37.20
CA LEU A 142 24.73 -8.14 -36.18
C LEU A 142 23.42 -8.76 -36.65
N ASP A 143 22.96 -9.78 -35.92
CA ASP A 143 21.57 -10.23 -35.97
C ASP A 143 20.75 -9.43 -34.95
N ILE A 144 19.76 -8.69 -35.43
CA ILE A 144 18.95 -7.83 -34.57
C ILE A 144 17.47 -7.95 -34.91
N ALA A 145 16.67 -8.22 -33.88
CA ALA A 145 15.22 -8.28 -33.96
C ALA A 145 14.57 -7.32 -32.94
N SER A 146 13.24 -7.22 -32.99
CA SER A 146 12.49 -6.40 -32.03
C SER A 146 11.17 -7.04 -31.61
N VAL A 147 10.80 -6.88 -30.35
CA VAL A 147 9.47 -7.19 -29.83
C VAL A 147 8.76 -5.86 -29.56
N VAL A 148 7.53 -5.72 -30.04
CA VAL A 148 6.72 -4.54 -29.77
C VAL A 148 5.67 -4.88 -28.72
N VAL A 149 5.65 -4.14 -27.63
CA VAL A 149 4.72 -4.34 -26.52
C VAL A 149 3.51 -3.45 -26.73
N SER A 150 2.34 -4.08 -26.87
CA SER A 150 1.06 -3.45 -27.17
C SER A 150 -0.06 -4.09 -26.34
N ASP A 151 0.10 -4.07 -25.02
CA ASP A 151 -0.76 -4.76 -24.04
C ASP A 151 -2.02 -3.98 -23.64
N ASP A 152 -2.17 -2.71 -24.02
CA ASP A 152 -3.33 -1.89 -23.64
C ASP A 152 -4.65 -2.32 -24.31
N VAL A 153 -5.54 -2.97 -23.58
CA VAL A 153 -6.82 -3.42 -24.13
C VAL A 153 -7.85 -2.31 -24.33
N SER A 154 -7.65 -1.14 -23.71
CA SER A 154 -8.67 -0.08 -23.69
C SER A 154 -9.03 0.41 -25.09
N LEU A 155 -8.04 0.51 -25.99
CA LEU A 155 -8.22 1.05 -27.34
C LEU A 155 -8.75 0.05 -28.37
N LEU A 156 -8.80 -1.25 -28.04
CA LEU A 156 -9.20 -2.30 -28.98
C LEU A 156 -10.65 -2.14 -29.47
N ARG A 157 -11.52 -1.56 -28.64
CA ARG A 157 -12.93 -1.30 -28.96
C ARG A 157 -13.23 0.19 -29.14
N SER A 158 -12.21 1.02 -29.35
CA SER A 158 -12.39 2.46 -29.60
C SER A 158 -13.19 2.68 -30.89
N PRO A 159 -14.19 3.58 -30.91
CA PRO A 159 -14.92 3.92 -32.13
C PRO A 159 -14.01 4.56 -33.20
N ASN A 160 -12.86 5.09 -32.78
CA ASN A 160 -11.80 5.62 -33.64
C ASN A 160 -10.51 4.84 -33.37
N PRO A 161 -10.32 3.66 -33.99
CA PRO A 161 -9.15 2.81 -33.73
C PRO A 161 -7.88 3.50 -34.22
N SER A 162 -6.84 3.48 -33.38
CA SER A 162 -5.51 3.94 -33.75
C SER A 162 -4.95 3.09 -34.89
N LEU A 163 -4.43 3.72 -35.95
CA LEU A 163 -3.73 3.02 -37.04
C LEU A 163 -2.45 2.32 -36.58
N ILE A 164 -1.91 2.69 -35.40
CA ILE A 164 -0.70 2.11 -34.81
C ILE A 164 -1.04 0.91 -33.90
N GLY A 165 -2.33 0.74 -33.58
CA GLY A 165 -2.81 -0.29 -32.67
C GLY A 165 -2.75 0.11 -31.19
N PRO A 166 -2.90 -0.87 -30.27
CA PRO A 166 -2.87 -0.68 -28.82
C PRO A 166 -1.59 -0.05 -28.29
N ARG A 167 -1.68 0.76 -27.23
CA ARG A 167 -0.49 1.30 -26.53
C ARG A 167 0.27 0.18 -25.79
N GLY A 168 1.54 0.42 -25.49
CA GLY A 168 2.30 -0.39 -24.55
C GLY A 168 2.24 0.23 -23.14
N LEU A 169 1.81 -0.53 -22.13
CA LEU A 169 1.73 -0.13 -20.74
C LEU A 169 2.75 -0.90 -19.89
N GLY A 170 2.46 -1.05 -18.59
CA GLY A 170 3.30 -1.70 -17.59
C GLY A 170 3.77 -3.11 -17.95
N GLY A 171 3.08 -3.81 -18.86
CA GLY A 171 3.44 -5.15 -19.33
C GLY A 171 4.81 -5.22 -20.00
N ASN A 172 5.35 -4.09 -20.47
CA ASN A 172 6.70 -4.00 -21.03
C ASN A 172 7.78 -4.55 -20.10
N ILE A 173 7.68 -4.24 -18.81
CA ILE A 173 8.67 -4.68 -17.81
C ILE A 173 8.62 -6.20 -17.63
N PHE A 174 7.42 -6.78 -17.72
CA PHE A 174 7.23 -8.23 -17.66
C PHE A 174 7.91 -8.93 -18.84
N VAL A 175 7.75 -8.38 -20.04
CA VAL A 175 8.45 -8.86 -21.25
C VAL A 175 9.96 -8.71 -21.09
N CYS A 176 10.45 -7.58 -20.54
CA CYS A 176 11.87 -7.39 -20.26
C CYS A 176 12.42 -8.46 -19.29
N LYS A 177 11.67 -8.84 -18.26
CA LYS A 177 12.09 -9.87 -17.31
C LYS A 177 12.18 -11.24 -17.97
N ILE A 178 11.11 -11.67 -18.63
CA ILE A 178 11.01 -13.00 -19.23
C ILE A 178 12.11 -13.18 -20.27
N LEU A 179 12.25 -12.21 -21.18
CA LEU A 179 13.24 -12.29 -22.24
C LEU A 179 14.67 -12.13 -21.71
N GLY A 180 14.88 -11.28 -20.69
CA GLY A 180 16.19 -11.11 -20.08
C GLY A 180 16.69 -12.36 -19.37
N ALA A 181 15.81 -13.04 -18.63
CA ALA A 181 16.13 -14.33 -18.02
C ALA A 181 16.40 -15.41 -19.07
N LEU A 182 15.61 -15.42 -20.15
CA LEU A 182 15.78 -16.39 -21.23
C LEU A 182 17.09 -16.15 -22.01
N ALA A 183 17.46 -14.88 -22.24
CA ALA A 183 18.74 -14.51 -22.83
C ALA A 183 19.91 -14.88 -21.91
N GLU A 184 19.75 -14.74 -20.59
CA GLU A 184 20.74 -15.14 -19.59
C GLU A 184 21.02 -16.65 -19.60
N ARG A 185 20.02 -17.46 -19.98
CA ARG A 185 20.13 -18.91 -20.21
C ARG A 185 20.75 -19.29 -21.55
N GLY A 186 21.14 -18.30 -22.39
CA GLY A 186 21.80 -18.54 -23.67
C GLY A 186 20.85 -18.78 -24.86
N ALA A 187 19.58 -18.36 -24.76
CA ALA A 187 18.64 -18.46 -25.87
C ALA A 187 19.04 -17.55 -27.06
N SER A 188 18.78 -18.02 -28.28
CA SER A 188 19.02 -17.24 -29.51
C SER A 188 18.00 -16.10 -29.70
N VAL A 189 18.33 -15.13 -30.56
CA VAL A 189 17.44 -13.99 -30.84
C VAL A 189 16.10 -14.42 -31.44
N GLU A 190 16.09 -15.50 -32.24
CA GLU A 190 14.87 -16.04 -32.85
C GLU A 190 13.94 -16.67 -31.81
N LEU A 191 14.48 -17.39 -30.83
CA LEU A 191 13.68 -17.92 -29.73
C LEU A 191 13.13 -16.80 -28.86
N LEU A 192 13.95 -15.80 -28.53
CA LEU A 192 13.51 -14.63 -27.76
C LEU A 192 12.40 -13.86 -28.47
N LYS A 193 12.51 -13.65 -29.78
CA LYS A 193 11.46 -13.01 -30.59
C LYS A 193 10.15 -13.80 -30.52
N ARG A 194 10.19 -15.13 -30.72
CA ARG A 194 9.00 -15.99 -30.66
C ARG A 194 8.33 -15.96 -29.28
N VAL A 195 9.12 -16.09 -28.21
CA VAL A 195 8.60 -16.02 -26.84
C VAL A 195 8.03 -14.64 -26.53
N GLY A 196 8.71 -13.57 -26.95
CA GLY A 196 8.25 -12.20 -26.74
C GLY A 196 6.91 -11.93 -27.43
N ASP A 197 6.75 -12.35 -28.68
CA ASP A 197 5.49 -12.20 -29.41
C ASP A 197 4.35 -12.99 -28.76
N ALA A 198 4.61 -14.24 -28.34
CA ALA A 198 3.62 -15.08 -27.68
C ALA A 198 3.18 -14.47 -26.33
N VAL A 199 4.13 -13.96 -25.54
CA VAL A 199 3.83 -13.28 -24.27
C VAL A 199 3.01 -12.02 -24.51
N VAL A 200 3.42 -11.15 -25.44
CA VAL A 200 2.68 -9.91 -25.74
C VAL A 200 1.27 -10.22 -26.25
N GLY A 201 1.11 -11.21 -27.14
CA GLY A 201 -0.19 -11.60 -27.68
C GLY A 201 -1.17 -12.18 -26.66
N ARG A 202 -0.68 -12.50 -25.46
CA ARG A 202 -1.44 -13.09 -24.34
C ARG A 202 -1.38 -12.25 -23.07
N LEU A 203 -0.92 -10.99 -23.17
CA LEU A 203 -0.85 -10.03 -22.08
C LEU A 203 -1.85 -8.88 -22.32
N GLY A 204 -2.85 -8.77 -21.45
CA GLY A 204 -3.89 -7.75 -21.54
C GLY A 204 -3.85 -6.84 -20.32
N SER A 205 -3.75 -5.54 -20.55
CA SER A 205 -3.56 -4.49 -19.54
C SER A 205 -4.58 -3.37 -19.69
N ILE A 206 -5.05 -2.82 -18.58
CA ILE A 206 -5.85 -1.60 -18.57
C ILE A 206 -5.44 -0.69 -17.41
N GLY A 207 -5.28 0.60 -17.71
CA GLY A 207 -4.97 1.63 -16.71
C GLY A 207 -6.20 2.43 -16.28
N VAL A 208 -6.14 3.01 -15.10
CA VAL A 208 -7.05 4.07 -14.64
C VAL A 208 -6.24 5.21 -14.01
N GLY A 209 -6.61 6.44 -14.35
CA GLY A 209 -6.13 7.65 -13.69
C GLY A 209 -7.22 8.31 -12.84
N LEU A 210 -6.91 8.67 -11.60
CA LEU A 210 -7.76 9.49 -10.74
C LEU A 210 -7.54 10.99 -10.98
N ASP A 211 -6.44 11.35 -11.64
CA ASP A 211 -6.10 12.71 -12.09
C ASP A 211 -4.90 12.61 -13.05
N HIS A 212 -4.52 13.71 -13.69
CA HIS A 212 -3.32 13.79 -14.51
C HIS A 212 -2.04 13.82 -13.64
N CYS A 213 -0.93 13.32 -14.20
CA CYS A 213 0.39 13.56 -13.61
C CYS A 213 0.86 15.00 -13.83
N HIS A 214 1.76 15.47 -12.95
CA HIS A 214 2.38 16.78 -13.06
C HIS A 214 3.86 16.66 -13.44
N VAL A 215 4.25 17.28 -14.55
CA VAL A 215 5.65 17.35 -15.00
C VAL A 215 6.43 18.39 -14.18
N PRO A 216 7.56 18.04 -13.54
CA PRO A 216 8.38 18.99 -12.78
C PRO A 216 8.72 20.25 -13.59
N GLY A 217 8.47 21.42 -12.99
CA GLY A 217 8.77 22.73 -13.58
C GLY A 217 7.85 23.18 -14.74
N ARG A 218 6.79 22.44 -15.07
CA ARG A 218 5.69 22.98 -15.87
C ARG A 218 4.74 23.76 -14.95
N VAL A 219 4.33 24.95 -15.39
CA VAL A 219 3.26 25.71 -14.75
C VAL A 219 1.95 25.19 -15.30
N ALA A 220 0.98 24.90 -14.44
CA ALA A 220 -0.36 24.53 -14.87
C ALA A 220 -0.94 25.67 -15.75
N LYS A 221 -1.23 25.40 -17.02
CA LYS A 221 -1.71 26.41 -17.97
C LYS A 221 -3.23 26.29 -18.17
N GLY A 222 -4.00 26.81 -17.23
CA GLY A 222 -5.44 27.04 -17.41
C GLY A 222 -6.26 25.79 -17.74
N GLU A 223 -7.38 25.95 -18.47
CA GLU A 223 -8.37 24.90 -18.77
C GLU A 223 -7.83 23.70 -19.59
N GLU A 224 -6.64 23.78 -20.19
CA GLU A 224 -6.00 22.65 -20.89
C GLU A 224 -5.37 21.63 -19.93
N ASP A 225 -5.13 21.99 -18.67
CA ASP A 225 -4.81 21.08 -17.56
C ASP A 225 -6.08 20.72 -16.78
N ALA A 226 -7.22 20.54 -17.47
CA ALA A 226 -8.49 20.16 -16.84
C ALA A 226 -8.31 18.86 -16.04
N THR A 227 -8.20 19.02 -14.73
CA THR A 227 -8.24 17.94 -13.74
C THR A 227 -9.60 17.26 -13.84
N LEU A 228 -9.63 15.96 -13.56
CA LEU A 228 -10.91 15.25 -13.39
C LEU A 228 -11.70 15.90 -12.25
N ALA A 229 -13.04 15.78 -12.29
CA ALA A 229 -13.84 16.21 -11.16
C ALA A 229 -13.49 15.38 -9.90
N ALA A 230 -13.80 15.89 -8.71
CA ALA A 230 -13.40 15.27 -7.44
C ALA A 230 -13.91 13.82 -7.26
N ASP A 231 -14.99 13.45 -7.97
CA ASP A 231 -15.60 12.13 -7.97
C ASP A 231 -15.38 11.36 -9.28
N GLU A 232 -14.49 11.82 -10.17
CA GLU A 232 -14.23 11.21 -11.49
C GLU A 232 -12.89 10.49 -11.59
N CYS A 233 -12.85 9.43 -12.38
CA CYS A 233 -11.63 8.79 -12.88
C CYS A 233 -11.71 8.59 -14.39
N GLU A 234 -10.57 8.34 -15.02
CA GLU A 234 -10.45 8.10 -16.45
C GLU A 234 -9.87 6.71 -16.73
N ILE A 235 -10.73 5.82 -17.25
CA ILE A 235 -10.38 4.44 -17.61
C ILE A 235 -9.70 4.44 -18.98
N GLY A 236 -8.63 3.68 -19.09
CA GLY A 236 -7.78 3.61 -20.27
C GLY A 236 -6.88 4.82 -20.43
N MET A 237 -6.63 5.61 -19.38
CA MET A 237 -5.67 6.72 -19.47
C MET A 237 -4.27 6.20 -19.82
N GLY A 238 -3.58 6.88 -20.73
CA GLY A 238 -2.22 6.53 -21.13
C GLY A 238 -1.16 6.92 -20.11
N LEU A 239 0.09 6.51 -20.34
CA LEU A 239 1.23 6.82 -19.47
C LEU A 239 1.68 8.29 -19.53
N HIS A 240 1.24 9.08 -20.50
CA HIS A 240 1.70 10.44 -20.74
C HIS A 240 0.56 11.47 -20.64
N ASN A 241 -0.44 11.21 -19.78
CA ASN A 241 -1.72 11.96 -19.70
C ASN A 241 -2.51 11.92 -21.02
N GLU A 242 -2.32 10.92 -21.88
CA GLU A 242 -3.20 10.78 -23.04
C GLU A 242 -4.62 10.44 -22.58
N PRO A 243 -5.65 11.03 -23.21
CA PRO A 243 -7.03 10.72 -22.89
C PRO A 243 -7.29 9.21 -22.88
N GLY A 244 -8.08 8.81 -21.90
CA GLY A 244 -8.63 7.47 -21.82
C GLY A 244 -9.79 7.27 -22.78
N VAL A 245 -10.42 6.11 -22.65
CA VAL A 245 -11.59 5.77 -23.45
C VAL A 245 -12.88 6.24 -22.80
N LYS A 246 -12.87 6.43 -21.48
CA LYS A 246 -14.08 6.71 -20.71
C LYS A 246 -13.74 7.46 -19.42
N LYS A 247 -14.39 8.61 -19.20
CA LYS A 247 -14.46 9.27 -17.90
C LYS A 247 -15.68 8.75 -17.15
N VAL A 248 -15.50 8.32 -15.91
CA VAL A 248 -16.56 7.74 -15.08
C VAL A 248 -16.51 8.30 -13.68
N LYS A 249 -17.67 8.39 -13.03
CA LYS A 249 -17.71 8.65 -11.60
C LYS A 249 -17.27 7.42 -10.83
N ILE A 250 -16.47 7.60 -9.80
CA ILE A 250 -16.03 6.54 -8.90
C ILE A 250 -17.17 6.26 -7.92
N GLU A 251 -18.00 5.27 -8.22
CA GLU A 251 -19.04 4.81 -7.27
C GLU A 251 -18.42 4.05 -6.11
N SER A 252 -17.50 3.13 -6.41
CA SER A 252 -16.74 2.33 -5.44
C SER A 252 -15.50 1.71 -6.10
N ALA A 253 -14.54 1.25 -5.29
CA ALA A 253 -13.35 0.57 -5.78
C ALA A 253 -13.69 -0.76 -6.46
N GLU A 254 -14.67 -1.49 -5.94
CA GLU A 254 -15.17 -2.76 -6.46
C GLU A 254 -15.78 -2.59 -7.86
N SER A 255 -16.55 -1.53 -8.07
CA SER A 255 -17.13 -1.21 -9.38
C SER A 255 -16.06 -0.89 -10.42
N LEU A 256 -15.05 -0.11 -10.02
CA LEU A 256 -13.94 0.25 -10.89
C LEU A 256 -13.09 -0.96 -11.29
N VAL A 257 -12.68 -1.78 -10.31
CA VAL A 257 -11.91 -3.01 -10.56
C VAL A 257 -12.70 -3.98 -11.45
N ARG A 258 -14.02 -4.08 -11.25
CA ARG A 258 -14.91 -4.91 -12.08
C ARG A 258 -14.89 -4.46 -13.54
N GLU A 259 -15.02 -3.15 -13.79
CA GLU A 259 -15.00 -2.60 -15.14
C GLU A 259 -13.63 -2.84 -15.82
N MET A 260 -12.53 -2.70 -15.08
CA MET A 260 -11.18 -2.99 -15.57
C MET A 260 -11.01 -4.47 -15.95
N LEU A 261 -11.41 -5.40 -15.08
CA LEU A 261 -11.31 -6.84 -15.36
C LEU A 261 -12.19 -7.26 -16.55
N GLU A 262 -13.41 -6.73 -16.64
CA GLU A 262 -14.32 -7.04 -17.75
C GLU A 262 -13.75 -6.56 -19.09
N ALA A 263 -13.08 -5.40 -19.12
CA ALA A 263 -12.40 -4.91 -20.31
C ALA A 263 -11.27 -5.85 -20.76
N ILE A 264 -10.52 -6.45 -19.83
CA ILE A 264 -9.50 -7.46 -20.15
C ILE A 264 -10.16 -8.74 -20.67
N PHE A 265 -11.15 -9.29 -19.94
CA PHE A 265 -11.78 -10.56 -20.31
C PHE A 265 -12.46 -10.52 -21.68
N THR A 266 -13.02 -9.37 -22.05
CA THR A 266 -13.73 -9.18 -23.32
C THR A 266 -12.87 -8.54 -24.40
N SER A 267 -11.56 -8.38 -24.18
CA SER A 267 -10.68 -7.69 -25.12
C SER A 267 -10.54 -8.38 -26.49
N ARG A 268 -10.82 -9.68 -26.59
CA ARG A 268 -10.74 -10.42 -27.86
C ARG A 268 -12.07 -10.48 -28.60
N GLU A 269 -12.00 -10.49 -29.92
CA GLU A 269 -13.17 -10.68 -30.80
C GLU A 269 -13.58 -12.15 -30.94
N ASP A 270 -12.62 -13.08 -30.76
CA ASP A 270 -12.77 -14.52 -30.97
C ASP A 270 -13.17 -15.31 -29.71
N GLY A 271 -13.47 -14.63 -28.61
CA GLY A 271 -13.91 -15.26 -27.35
C GLY A 271 -13.38 -14.55 -26.11
N ALA A 272 -13.37 -15.27 -24.98
CA ALA A 272 -12.80 -14.76 -23.74
C ALA A 272 -11.26 -14.69 -23.81
N PHE A 273 -10.67 -13.66 -23.23
CA PHE A 273 -9.21 -13.52 -23.15
C PHE A 273 -8.54 -14.63 -22.33
N VAL A 274 -9.23 -15.11 -21.29
CA VAL A 274 -8.84 -16.24 -20.42
C VAL A 274 -10.00 -17.24 -20.39
N GLY A 275 -9.73 -18.52 -20.68
CA GLY A 275 -10.72 -19.59 -20.55
C GLY A 275 -10.74 -20.20 -19.14
N ASP A 276 -11.83 -20.87 -18.76
CA ASP A 276 -12.08 -21.39 -17.40
C ASP A 276 -10.96 -22.27 -16.80
N SER A 277 -10.11 -22.88 -17.62
CA SER A 277 -9.00 -23.73 -17.21
C SER A 277 -7.62 -23.16 -17.55
N ASP A 278 -7.55 -21.89 -17.94
CA ASP A 278 -6.28 -21.24 -18.26
C ASP A 278 -5.56 -20.79 -16.99
N ASP A 279 -4.29 -21.14 -16.90
CA ASP A 279 -3.39 -20.60 -15.88
C ASP A 279 -3.11 -19.12 -16.20
N THR A 280 -3.11 -18.28 -15.16
CA THR A 280 -2.89 -16.83 -15.31
C THR A 280 -1.82 -16.29 -14.38
N ILE A 281 -1.28 -15.13 -14.73
CA ILE A 281 -0.44 -14.31 -13.85
C ILE A 281 -1.08 -12.92 -13.75
N LEU A 282 -1.20 -12.42 -12.52
CA LEU A 282 -1.70 -11.09 -12.21
C LEU A 282 -0.53 -10.13 -11.98
N TYR A 283 -0.60 -8.98 -12.63
CA TYR A 283 0.38 -7.91 -12.51
C TYR A 283 -0.34 -6.58 -12.33
N ILE A 284 -0.10 -5.92 -11.20
CA ILE A 284 -0.70 -4.64 -10.85
C ILE A 284 0.41 -3.62 -10.73
N ASN A 285 0.28 -2.53 -11.49
CA ASN A 285 1.30 -1.49 -11.56
C ASN A 285 0.75 -0.17 -11.03
N ASN A 286 1.46 0.44 -10.08
CA ASN A 286 1.17 1.77 -9.57
C ASN A 286 1.79 2.82 -10.52
N LEU A 287 0.99 3.81 -10.95
CA LEU A 287 1.45 4.89 -11.83
C LEU A 287 2.25 5.98 -11.08
N GLY A 288 2.42 5.84 -9.77
CA GLY A 288 3.37 6.60 -8.95
C GLY A 288 2.72 7.38 -7.81
N GLY A 289 1.40 7.62 -7.88
CA GLY A 289 0.66 8.49 -6.96
C GLY A 289 -0.31 7.80 -6.00
N ILE A 290 -0.45 6.46 -6.05
CA ILE A 290 -1.34 5.71 -5.13
C ILE A 290 -0.55 5.21 -3.91
N SER A 291 -1.15 5.23 -2.72
CA SER A 291 -0.48 4.75 -1.50
C SER A 291 -0.30 3.22 -1.51
N GLN A 292 0.69 2.70 -0.77
CA GLN A 292 0.87 1.25 -0.67
C GLN A 292 -0.31 0.56 0.03
N LEU A 293 -0.98 1.26 0.96
CA LEU A 293 -2.21 0.77 1.61
C LEU A 293 -3.32 0.54 0.58
N GLU A 294 -3.57 1.54 -0.28
CA GLU A 294 -4.56 1.41 -1.36
C GLU A 294 -4.15 0.38 -2.40
N MET A 295 -2.87 0.31 -2.78
CA MET A 295 -2.39 -0.71 -3.71
C MET A 295 -2.62 -2.13 -3.19
N SER A 296 -2.37 -2.38 -1.90
CA SER A 296 -2.68 -3.67 -1.26
C SER A 296 -4.19 -3.96 -1.26
N ALA A 297 -5.04 -2.96 -1.01
CA ALA A 297 -6.49 -3.12 -1.10
C ALA A 297 -6.96 -3.40 -2.55
N VAL A 298 -6.36 -2.77 -3.55
CA VAL A 298 -6.64 -3.05 -4.98
C VAL A 298 -6.23 -4.48 -5.35
N VAL A 299 -5.10 -4.99 -4.83
CA VAL A 299 -4.70 -6.39 -5.02
C VAL A 299 -5.74 -7.33 -4.40
N ASP A 300 -6.16 -7.03 -3.17
CA ASP A 300 -7.15 -7.84 -2.46
C ASP A 300 -8.47 -7.92 -3.23
N GLU A 301 -9.01 -6.78 -3.63
CA GLU A 301 -10.26 -6.68 -4.38
C GLU A 301 -10.17 -7.36 -5.76
N THR A 302 -9.06 -7.15 -6.48
CA THR A 302 -8.85 -7.79 -7.79
C THR A 302 -8.85 -9.31 -7.68
N LEU A 303 -8.13 -9.85 -6.69
CA LEU A 303 -8.08 -11.28 -6.45
C LEU A 303 -9.44 -11.83 -5.99
N TYR A 304 -10.17 -11.12 -5.12
CA TYR A 304 -11.53 -11.51 -4.72
C TYR A 304 -12.46 -11.66 -5.92
N GLN A 305 -12.43 -10.69 -6.85
CA GLN A 305 -13.24 -10.76 -8.08
C GLN A 305 -12.79 -11.89 -9.02
N LEU A 306 -11.48 -12.13 -9.17
CA LEU A 306 -10.96 -13.25 -9.96
C LEU A 306 -11.40 -14.61 -9.38
N GLU A 307 -11.31 -14.78 -8.05
CA GLU A 307 -11.76 -15.99 -7.34
C GLU A 307 -13.27 -16.21 -7.53
N SER A 308 -14.08 -15.15 -7.52
CA SER A 308 -15.53 -15.25 -7.80
C SER A 308 -15.85 -15.79 -9.20
N LYS A 309 -14.92 -15.59 -10.15
CA LYS A 309 -14.96 -16.13 -11.52
C LYS A 309 -14.16 -17.44 -11.67
N LYS A 310 -13.67 -18.02 -10.57
CA LYS A 310 -12.84 -19.25 -10.51
C LYS A 310 -11.45 -19.12 -11.17
N PHE A 311 -10.95 -17.90 -11.31
CA PHE A 311 -9.58 -17.65 -11.75
C PHE A 311 -8.67 -17.47 -10.55
N HIS A 312 -7.60 -18.26 -10.50
CA HIS A 312 -6.60 -18.17 -9.44
C HIS A 312 -5.22 -17.96 -10.07
N PRO A 313 -4.72 -16.71 -10.11
CA PRO A 313 -3.40 -16.43 -10.66
C PRO A 313 -2.30 -17.23 -9.94
N LEU A 314 -1.42 -17.85 -10.72
CA LEU A 314 -0.28 -18.62 -10.19
C LEU A 314 0.80 -17.71 -9.58
N ARG A 315 0.83 -16.45 -10.02
CA ARG A 315 1.69 -15.40 -9.48
C ARG A 315 0.93 -14.08 -9.43
N VAL A 316 1.25 -13.28 -8.42
CA VAL A 316 0.71 -11.92 -8.24
C VAL A 316 1.87 -10.97 -8.02
N TYR A 317 1.94 -9.94 -8.84
CA TYR A 317 2.96 -8.89 -8.78
C TYR A 317 2.28 -7.55 -8.53
N CYS A 318 2.81 -6.78 -7.57
CA CYS A 318 2.33 -5.43 -7.29
C CYS A 318 3.50 -4.52 -6.93
N SER A 319 3.74 -3.49 -7.73
CA SER A 319 4.75 -2.46 -7.47
C SER A 319 4.57 -1.24 -8.38
N SER A 320 5.41 -0.24 -8.20
CA SER A 320 5.58 0.87 -9.17
C SER A 320 6.58 0.44 -10.23
N TYR A 321 6.17 -0.43 -11.15
CA TYR A 321 7.07 -1.00 -12.14
C TYR A 321 7.35 -0.04 -13.31
N MET A 322 6.31 0.62 -13.82
CA MET A 322 6.42 1.66 -14.84
C MET A 322 5.43 2.77 -14.53
N THR A 323 5.95 3.87 -13.99
CA THR A 323 5.14 4.97 -13.47
C THR A 323 4.70 5.92 -14.59
N SER A 324 3.93 6.94 -14.22
CA SER A 324 3.69 8.17 -14.97
C SER A 324 3.92 9.33 -14.00
N LEU A 325 5.20 9.59 -13.69
CA LEU A 325 5.63 10.55 -12.68
C LEU A 325 4.89 10.35 -11.34
N ASN A 326 4.04 11.30 -10.95
CA ASN A 326 3.23 11.25 -9.75
C ASN A 326 1.76 10.93 -10.02
N ALA A 327 1.39 10.39 -11.19
CA ALA A 327 0.00 10.09 -11.54
C ALA A 327 -0.70 9.29 -10.43
N PRO A 328 -1.84 9.76 -9.89
CA PRO A 328 -2.63 8.98 -8.96
C PRO A 328 -3.45 7.98 -9.77
N GLY A 329 -2.90 6.80 -10.00
CA GLY A 329 -3.57 5.77 -10.76
C GLY A 329 -2.82 4.45 -10.73
N PHE A 330 -3.45 3.42 -11.29
CA PHE A 330 -2.86 2.10 -11.37
C PHE A 330 -3.31 1.41 -12.66
N SER A 331 -2.66 0.31 -13.00
CA SER A 331 -3.09 -0.58 -14.08
C SER A 331 -3.14 -2.03 -13.62
N ILE A 332 -4.11 -2.77 -14.13
CA ILE A 332 -4.24 -4.22 -13.94
C ILE A 332 -3.85 -4.88 -15.26
N SER A 333 -3.03 -5.94 -15.18
CA SER A 333 -2.64 -6.78 -16.29
C SER A 333 -2.83 -8.24 -15.96
N LEU A 334 -3.35 -9.01 -16.92
CA LEU A 334 -3.42 -10.47 -16.86
C LEU A 334 -2.60 -11.07 -18.01
N LEU A 335 -1.68 -11.98 -17.68
CA LEU A 335 -1.06 -12.86 -18.67
C LEU A 335 -1.83 -14.19 -18.70
N ASN A 336 -2.37 -14.56 -19.86
CA ASN A 336 -2.90 -15.91 -20.09
C ASN A 336 -1.72 -16.87 -20.39
N LEU A 337 -1.22 -17.52 -19.34
CA LEU A 337 -0.03 -18.37 -19.41
C LEU A 337 -0.28 -19.62 -20.25
N SER A 338 -1.44 -20.27 -20.09
CA SER A 338 -1.83 -21.41 -20.94
C SER A 338 -1.88 -21.02 -22.42
N GLY A 339 -2.36 -19.80 -22.72
CA GLY A 339 -2.36 -19.21 -24.06
C GLY A 339 -0.96 -19.03 -24.64
N VAL A 340 0.01 -18.56 -23.83
CA VAL A 340 1.42 -18.44 -24.24
C VAL A 340 1.96 -19.82 -24.65
N TYR A 341 1.70 -20.85 -23.84
CA TYR A 341 2.18 -22.20 -24.13
C TYR A 341 1.52 -22.83 -25.37
N ARG A 342 0.24 -22.54 -25.64
CA ARG A 342 -0.42 -22.94 -26.90
C ARG A 342 0.24 -22.28 -28.11
N ASP A 343 0.51 -20.97 -28.04
CA ASP A 343 1.14 -20.23 -29.14
C ASP A 343 2.57 -20.72 -29.41
N LEU A 344 3.32 -21.12 -28.37
CA LEU A 344 4.67 -21.66 -28.51
C LEU A 344 4.71 -23.11 -29.01
N SER A 345 3.74 -23.94 -28.64
CA SER A 345 3.67 -25.35 -29.06
C SER A 345 3.02 -25.54 -30.43
N GLY A 346 2.28 -24.54 -30.94
CA GLY A 346 1.50 -24.65 -32.17
C GLY A 346 0.29 -25.57 -32.05
N SER A 347 -0.08 -25.98 -30.83
CA SER A 347 -1.23 -26.84 -30.54
C SER A 347 -2.39 -26.05 -29.97
N SER A 348 -3.60 -26.33 -30.47
CA SER A 348 -4.85 -25.78 -29.94
C SER A 348 -5.37 -26.57 -28.73
N GLU A 349 -4.74 -27.68 -28.33
CA GLU A 349 -5.20 -28.49 -27.21
C GLU A 349 -4.78 -27.90 -25.84
N PRO A 350 -5.69 -27.83 -24.84
CA PRO A 350 -5.38 -27.30 -23.50
C PRO A 350 -4.30 -28.08 -22.74
N THR A 351 -4.08 -29.34 -23.11
CA THR A 351 -3.17 -30.30 -22.45
C THR A 351 -1.89 -30.55 -23.24
N ALA A 352 -1.53 -29.68 -24.19
CA ALA A 352 -0.28 -29.81 -24.93
C ALA A 352 0.92 -29.88 -23.96
N PRO A 353 1.94 -30.71 -24.22
CA PRO A 353 3.12 -30.78 -23.38
C PRO A 353 3.74 -29.38 -23.24
N ARG A 354 4.11 -29.01 -22.01
CA ARG A 354 4.72 -27.70 -21.74
C ARG A 354 5.96 -27.53 -22.63
N PRO A 355 6.12 -26.38 -23.31
CA PRO A 355 7.29 -26.11 -24.12
C PRO A 355 8.55 -26.11 -23.23
N GLU A 356 9.73 -26.21 -23.85
CA GLU A 356 11.04 -26.15 -23.17
C GLU A 356 11.22 -24.85 -22.35
N VAL A 357 10.47 -23.81 -22.68
CA VAL A 357 10.50 -22.50 -22.01
C VAL A 357 9.43 -22.44 -20.90
N ASP A 358 9.87 -22.45 -19.65
CA ASP A 358 9.01 -22.25 -18.47
C ASP A 358 8.96 -20.75 -18.09
N ILE A 359 7.85 -20.09 -18.38
CA ILE A 359 7.68 -18.65 -18.14
C ILE A 359 7.66 -18.32 -16.64
N LEU A 360 7.09 -19.20 -15.79
CA LEU A 360 7.06 -18.97 -14.34
C LEU A 360 8.47 -18.99 -13.79
N GLN A 361 9.25 -19.99 -14.19
CA GLN A 361 10.63 -20.08 -13.78
C GLN A 361 11.46 -18.89 -14.31
N LEU A 362 11.23 -18.41 -15.54
CA LEU A 362 11.91 -17.22 -16.05
C LEU A 362 11.58 -15.94 -15.26
N LEU A 363 10.39 -15.83 -14.67
CA LEU A 363 10.04 -14.71 -13.80
C LEU A 363 10.71 -14.83 -12.42
N ASP A 364 10.82 -16.06 -11.91
CA ASP A 364 11.44 -16.42 -10.64
C ASP A 364 12.99 -16.42 -10.73
N ASP A 365 13.58 -16.45 -11.94
CA ASP A 365 15.02 -16.44 -12.15
C ASP A 365 15.67 -15.15 -11.60
N PRO A 366 16.89 -15.24 -11.03
CA PRO A 366 17.55 -14.11 -10.39
C PRO A 366 17.93 -13.01 -11.39
N THR A 367 17.92 -11.76 -10.92
CA THR A 367 18.43 -10.60 -11.67
C THR A 367 19.19 -9.63 -10.77
N THR A 368 20.13 -8.88 -11.36
CA THR A 368 20.79 -7.76 -10.68
C THR A 368 20.14 -6.41 -10.98
N ALA A 369 19.01 -6.39 -11.69
CA ALA A 369 18.20 -5.19 -11.87
C ALA A 369 17.64 -4.75 -10.52
N THR A 370 17.88 -3.49 -10.12
CA THR A 370 17.59 -3.01 -8.77
C THR A 370 16.11 -2.76 -8.53
N ALA A 371 15.32 -2.63 -9.60
CA ALA A 371 13.90 -2.29 -9.52
C ALA A 371 12.96 -3.48 -9.73
N TRP A 372 13.48 -4.68 -10.02
CA TRP A 372 12.64 -5.87 -10.18
C TRP A 372 12.19 -6.38 -8.80
N ALA A 373 11.06 -5.84 -8.34
CA ALA A 373 10.38 -6.30 -7.13
C ALA A 373 9.67 -7.64 -7.42
N SER A 374 10.41 -8.74 -7.34
CA SER A 374 9.92 -10.11 -7.52
C SER A 374 10.40 -11.03 -6.41
N VAL A 375 9.93 -12.27 -6.45
CA VAL A 375 10.34 -13.36 -5.58
C VAL A 375 11.82 -13.65 -5.79
N THR A 376 12.59 -13.57 -4.71
CA THR A 376 14.02 -13.88 -4.75
C THR A 376 14.32 -15.35 -4.47
N GLN A 377 13.40 -16.10 -3.84
CA GLN A 377 13.42 -17.57 -3.63
C GLN A 377 12.12 -18.06 -2.92
N GLY A 378 11.71 -19.32 -3.15
CA GLY A 378 10.88 -20.08 -2.19
C GLY A 378 9.35 -20.11 -2.37
N TRP A 379 8.79 -19.66 -3.49
CA TRP A 379 7.35 -19.82 -3.73
C TRP A 379 6.99 -21.26 -4.08
N THR A 380 5.88 -21.73 -3.53
CA THR A 380 5.28 -23.00 -3.94
C THR A 380 4.46 -22.79 -5.22
N ASN A 381 4.15 -23.90 -5.90
CA ASN A 381 3.16 -23.89 -6.98
C ASN A 381 1.73 -24.07 -6.43
N ALA A 382 1.52 -23.80 -5.14
CA ALA A 382 0.20 -23.92 -4.52
C ALA A 382 -0.67 -22.73 -4.94
N VAL A 383 -1.90 -23.04 -5.32
CA VAL A 383 -2.93 -22.04 -5.56
C VAL A 383 -3.39 -21.51 -4.21
N ARG A 384 -3.47 -20.18 -4.07
CA ARG A 384 -3.99 -19.52 -2.88
C ARG A 384 -5.49 -19.82 -2.70
N ASP A 385 -5.90 -20.22 -1.51
CA ASP A 385 -7.31 -20.40 -1.13
C ASP A 385 -7.58 -19.67 0.18
N ARG A 386 -8.14 -18.46 0.07
CA ARG A 386 -8.39 -17.58 1.21
C ARG A 386 -9.29 -18.21 2.26
N LYS A 387 -10.32 -18.95 1.83
CA LYS A 387 -11.28 -19.56 2.76
C LYS A 387 -10.62 -20.67 3.57
N ALA A 388 -9.77 -21.46 2.91
CA ALA A 388 -8.97 -22.47 3.59
C ALA A 388 -7.96 -21.84 4.56
N GLU A 389 -7.27 -20.77 4.14
CA GLU A 389 -6.30 -20.01 4.96
C GLU A 389 -6.96 -19.38 6.21
N GLU A 390 -8.12 -18.74 6.04
CA GLU A 390 -8.89 -18.17 7.15
C GLU A 390 -9.37 -19.25 8.12
N LEU A 391 -9.86 -20.38 7.60
CA LEU A 391 -10.28 -21.51 8.44
C LEU A 391 -9.10 -22.08 9.22
N GLU A 392 -7.95 -22.29 8.57
CA GLU A 392 -6.71 -22.76 9.20
C GLU A 392 -6.26 -21.79 10.30
N THR A 393 -6.31 -20.49 10.02
CA THR A 393 -5.96 -19.44 10.99
C THR A 393 -6.89 -19.42 12.18
N ASN A 394 -8.21 -19.50 11.95
CA ASN A 394 -9.19 -19.55 13.03
C ASN A 394 -8.99 -20.78 13.92
N LEU A 395 -8.75 -21.96 13.32
CA LEU A 395 -8.44 -23.18 14.07
C LEU A 395 -7.15 -23.04 14.88
N LEU A 396 -6.14 -22.35 14.33
CA LEU A 396 -4.89 -22.09 15.04
C LEU A 396 -5.11 -21.13 16.22
N VAL A 397 -5.85 -20.04 16.02
CA VAL A 397 -6.20 -19.09 17.09
C VAL A 397 -7.01 -19.77 18.18
N ASP A 398 -8.01 -20.58 17.83
CA ASP A 398 -8.79 -21.38 18.78
C ASP A 398 -7.89 -22.32 19.58
N SER A 399 -6.94 -22.99 18.90
CA SER A 399 -5.97 -23.88 19.56
C SER A 399 -5.00 -23.13 20.48
N LEU A 400 -4.68 -21.88 20.17
CA LEU A 400 -3.84 -20.98 20.96
C LEU A 400 -4.63 -20.16 21.98
N GLY A 401 -5.96 -20.31 22.02
CA GLY A 401 -6.85 -19.56 22.89
C GLY A 401 -6.41 -19.65 24.35
N TYR A 402 -5.90 -20.81 24.79
CA TYR A 402 -5.37 -20.99 26.15
C TYR A 402 -4.08 -20.17 26.44
N LEU A 403 -3.25 -19.85 25.45
CA LEU A 403 -2.06 -19.00 25.61
C LEU A 403 -2.43 -17.51 25.56
N LEU A 404 -3.35 -17.15 24.68
CA LEU A 404 -3.82 -15.77 24.50
C LEU A 404 -4.74 -15.32 25.66
N SER A 405 -5.41 -16.25 26.33
CA SER A 405 -6.21 -15.98 27.55
C SER A 405 -5.45 -16.24 28.86
N ALA A 406 -4.21 -16.74 28.84
CA ALA A 406 -3.43 -17.05 30.04
C ALA A 406 -2.61 -15.85 30.56
N GLY A 407 -3.28 -14.92 31.24
CA GLY A 407 -2.81 -14.54 32.58
C GLY A 407 -3.26 -15.63 33.58
N PRO A 408 -2.64 -15.81 34.76
CA PRO A 408 -3.02 -16.89 35.66
C PRO A 408 -4.50 -16.81 36.03
N ILE A 409 -5.30 -17.70 35.44
CA ILE A 409 -6.68 -17.98 35.82
C ILE A 409 -6.59 -18.76 37.13
N GLU A 410 -6.43 -18.05 38.25
CA GLU A 410 -7.23 -18.45 39.39
C GLU A 410 -8.67 -18.17 38.96
N THR A 411 -9.43 -19.24 38.79
CA THR A 411 -10.88 -19.23 38.70
C THR A 411 -11.44 -18.54 39.95
N LEU A 412 -11.43 -17.21 39.96
CA LEU A 412 -12.33 -16.42 40.78
C LEU A 412 -13.71 -16.74 40.23
N GLU A 413 -14.42 -17.64 40.89
CA GLU A 413 -15.77 -18.05 40.52
C GLU A 413 -16.59 -16.82 40.10
N GLU A 414 -17.15 -16.82 38.89
CA GLU A 414 -18.04 -15.78 38.33
C GLU A 414 -19.36 -15.60 39.13
N LYS A 415 -19.41 -16.09 40.37
CA LYS A 415 -20.59 -16.13 41.25
C LYS A 415 -20.53 -15.12 42.37
N GLY A 416 -19.52 -14.23 42.40
CA GLY A 416 -19.28 -13.26 43.47
C GLY A 416 -20.04 -11.94 43.36
N GLY A 417 -20.41 -11.48 42.15
CA GLY A 417 -20.96 -10.13 41.96
C GLY A 417 -22.26 -9.88 42.70
N ALA A 418 -23.25 -10.77 42.55
CA ALA A 418 -24.54 -10.65 43.23
C ALA A 418 -24.42 -10.65 44.77
N GLU A 419 -23.46 -11.40 45.32
CA GLU A 419 -23.14 -11.38 46.76
C GLU A 419 -22.49 -10.05 47.15
N TRP A 420 -21.55 -9.57 46.33
CA TRP A 420 -20.87 -8.30 46.56
C TRP A 420 -21.84 -7.13 46.59
N TYR A 421 -22.72 -7.00 45.59
CA TYR A 421 -23.71 -5.92 45.52
C TYR A 421 -24.66 -5.92 46.74
N ARG A 422 -25.11 -7.09 47.18
CA ARG A 422 -25.93 -7.23 48.39
C ARG A 422 -25.19 -6.80 49.65
N ARG A 423 -23.92 -7.22 49.80
CA ARG A 423 -23.11 -6.86 50.97
C ARG A 423 -22.74 -5.38 51.01
N ALA A 424 -22.48 -4.79 49.85
CA ALA A 424 -22.10 -3.39 49.72
C ALA A 424 -23.31 -2.42 49.74
N ASP A 425 -24.54 -2.94 49.71
CA ASP A 425 -25.79 -2.18 49.57
C ASP A 425 -25.79 -1.25 48.34
N VAL A 426 -25.31 -1.78 47.21
CA VAL A 426 -25.23 -1.06 45.92
C VAL A 426 -26.13 -1.74 44.90
N SER A 427 -27.00 -0.98 44.23
CA SER A 427 -27.85 -1.50 43.15
C SER A 427 -27.04 -1.74 41.88
N PRO A 428 -27.04 -2.96 41.30
CA PRO A 428 -26.39 -3.24 40.02
C PRO A 428 -26.93 -2.36 38.88
N ASN A 429 -28.22 -2.04 38.89
CA ASN A 429 -28.86 -1.17 37.90
C ASN A 429 -28.29 0.26 37.96
N ARG A 430 -27.87 0.73 39.13
CA ARG A 430 -27.23 2.03 39.31
C ARG A 430 -25.85 2.06 38.67
N VAL A 431 -25.09 0.97 38.80
CA VAL A 431 -23.78 0.82 38.15
C VAL A 431 -23.93 0.69 36.63
N ARG A 432 -24.90 -0.11 36.18
CA ARG A 432 -25.23 -0.25 34.75
C ARG A 432 -25.55 1.12 34.12
N ARG A 433 -26.45 1.90 34.73
CA ARG A 433 -26.78 3.25 34.26
C ARG A 433 -25.57 4.19 34.22
N ALA A 434 -24.68 4.10 35.21
CA ALA A 434 -23.44 4.89 35.22
C ALA A 434 -22.55 4.58 34.01
N ILE A 435 -22.41 3.30 33.63
CA ILE A 435 -21.64 2.89 32.44
C ILE A 435 -22.33 3.34 31.16
N GLU A 436 -23.66 3.15 31.05
CA GLU A 436 -24.46 3.59 29.91
C GLU A 436 -24.34 5.11 29.69
N ARG A 437 -24.41 5.90 30.77
CA ARG A 437 -24.24 7.36 30.72
C ARG A 437 -22.81 7.81 30.43
N ALA A 438 -21.80 7.10 30.92
CA ALA A 438 -20.41 7.35 30.54
C ALA A 438 -20.21 7.19 29.02
N CYS A 439 -20.73 6.10 28.45
CA CYS A 439 -20.68 5.86 27.01
C CYS A 439 -21.43 6.95 26.24
N ALA A 440 -22.64 7.33 26.68
CA ALA A 440 -23.43 8.38 26.04
C ALA A 440 -22.70 9.74 26.04
N ARG A 441 -22.09 10.14 27.16
CA ARG A 441 -21.33 11.41 27.24
C ARG A 441 -20.09 11.41 26.36
N VAL A 442 -19.41 10.27 26.23
CA VAL A 442 -18.29 10.14 25.29
C VAL A 442 -18.75 10.32 23.84
N LEU A 443 -19.85 9.69 23.46
CA LEU A 443 -20.42 9.82 22.10
C LEU A 443 -20.90 11.24 21.80
N GLU A 444 -21.48 11.93 22.78
CA GLU A 444 -21.85 13.35 22.65
C GLU A 444 -20.62 14.25 22.45
N GLY A 445 -19.47 13.89 23.02
CA GLY A 445 -18.20 14.62 22.91
C GLY A 445 -17.31 14.23 21.72
N GLU A 446 -17.69 13.22 20.93
CA GLU A 446 -16.89 12.66 19.82
C GLU A 446 -16.37 13.75 18.88
N ALA A 447 -17.29 14.56 18.33
CA ALA A 447 -16.96 15.59 17.36
C ALA A 447 -16.00 16.66 17.91
N ASP A 448 -16.13 17.04 19.19
CA ASP A 448 -15.23 18.00 19.82
C ASP A 448 -13.85 17.41 20.04
N MET A 449 -13.74 16.16 20.51
CA MET A 449 -12.45 15.48 20.69
C MET A 449 -11.71 15.31 19.35
N THR A 450 -12.40 14.87 18.29
CA THR A 450 -11.83 14.77 16.94
C THR A 450 -11.37 16.13 16.42
N ARG A 451 -12.18 17.19 16.65
CA ARG A 451 -11.81 18.55 16.25
C ARG A 451 -10.59 19.06 17.01
N PHE A 452 -10.52 18.86 18.33
CA PHE A 452 -9.36 19.26 19.13
C PHE A 452 -8.11 18.52 18.68
N ASP A 453 -8.21 17.21 18.46
CA ASP A 453 -7.11 16.38 18.02
C ASP A 453 -6.66 16.68 16.59
N THR A 454 -7.54 17.16 15.70
CA THR A 454 -7.13 17.62 14.36
C THR A 454 -6.17 18.82 14.45
N VAL A 455 -6.27 19.63 15.51
CA VAL A 455 -5.40 20.80 15.72
C VAL A 455 -4.04 20.38 16.30
N VAL A 456 -4.01 19.38 17.18
CA VAL A 456 -2.81 19.02 17.97
C VAL A 456 -2.30 17.59 17.78
N GLY A 457 -2.90 16.81 16.91
CA GLY A 457 -2.63 15.40 16.70
C GLY A 457 -2.97 14.99 15.26
N ASP A 458 -3.43 13.75 15.09
CA ASP A 458 -3.83 13.15 13.82
C ASP A 458 -5.35 13.16 13.57
N GLY A 459 -6.13 13.60 14.56
CA GLY A 459 -7.57 13.85 14.39
C GLY A 459 -8.43 12.60 14.57
N ASP A 460 -7.93 11.55 15.22
CA ASP A 460 -8.63 10.27 15.42
C ASP A 460 -9.04 10.01 16.88
N CYS A 461 -8.67 10.90 17.81
CA CYS A 461 -8.91 10.67 19.24
C CYS A 461 -10.41 10.51 19.57
N GLY A 462 -11.28 11.36 19.02
CA GLY A 462 -12.72 11.26 19.27
C GLY A 462 -13.33 9.96 18.73
N GLU A 463 -12.91 9.55 17.53
CA GLU A 463 -13.32 8.28 16.91
C GLU A 463 -12.87 7.08 17.76
N THR A 464 -11.65 7.14 18.31
CA THR A 464 -11.10 6.10 19.21
C THR A 464 -11.92 5.95 20.48
N PHE A 465 -12.27 7.06 21.14
CA PHE A 465 -13.14 7.05 22.33
C PHE A 465 -14.56 6.55 21.99
N ALA A 466 -15.10 6.95 20.83
CA ALA A 466 -16.42 6.53 20.40
C ALA A 466 -16.47 5.03 20.05
N ALA A 467 -15.42 4.47 19.45
CA ALA A 467 -15.30 3.04 19.20
C ALA A 467 -15.37 2.23 20.51
N GLY A 468 -14.60 2.63 21.53
CA GLY A 468 -14.65 2.02 22.85
C GLY A 468 -16.04 2.13 23.52
N ALA A 469 -16.68 3.31 23.45
CA ALA A 469 -18.02 3.51 24.01
C ALA A 469 -19.09 2.64 23.33
N ARG A 470 -19.07 2.55 21.99
CA ARG A 470 -19.98 1.67 21.23
C ARG A 470 -19.74 0.20 21.55
N ALA A 471 -18.49 -0.22 21.71
CA ALA A 471 -18.15 -1.59 22.06
C ALA A 471 -18.68 -1.98 23.46
N VAL A 472 -18.55 -1.10 24.46
CA VAL A 472 -19.10 -1.32 25.80
C VAL A 472 -20.63 -1.37 25.78
N GLN A 473 -21.30 -0.47 25.05
CA GLN A 473 -22.76 -0.51 24.88
C GLN A 473 -23.21 -1.83 24.25
N LYS A 474 -22.58 -2.25 23.15
CA LYS A 474 -22.85 -3.51 22.48
C LYS A 474 -22.64 -4.71 23.42
N ALA A 475 -21.56 -4.73 24.20
CA ALA A 475 -21.30 -5.79 25.16
C ALA A 475 -22.38 -5.88 26.26
N MET A 476 -22.96 -4.75 26.70
CA MET A 476 -24.09 -4.76 27.64
C MET A 476 -25.41 -5.23 26.99
N GLU A 477 -25.62 -4.91 25.72
CA GLU A 477 -26.81 -5.33 24.95
C GLU A 477 -26.78 -6.84 24.66
N ASP A 478 -25.63 -7.36 24.22
CA ASP A 478 -25.42 -8.76 23.86
C ASP A 478 -25.20 -9.67 25.09
N GLY A 479 -25.15 -9.08 26.30
CA GLY A 479 -24.96 -9.81 27.56
C GLY A 479 -23.52 -10.25 27.86
N ALA A 480 -22.55 -9.85 27.03
CA ALA A 480 -21.13 -10.11 27.25
C ALA A 480 -20.54 -9.31 28.44
N LEU A 481 -21.18 -8.21 28.83
CA LEU A 481 -20.91 -7.43 30.04
C LEU A 481 -22.12 -7.47 30.99
N ASP A 482 -22.23 -8.54 31.76
CA ASP A 482 -23.33 -8.74 32.72
C ASP A 482 -23.04 -8.10 34.08
N VAL A 483 -23.31 -6.79 34.20
CA VAL A 483 -23.01 -5.99 35.41
C VAL A 483 -23.47 -6.64 36.74
N PRO A 484 -24.67 -7.23 36.86
CA PRO A 484 -25.11 -7.91 38.09
C PRO A 484 -24.31 -9.13 38.53
N SER A 485 -23.66 -9.86 37.62
CA SER A 485 -22.88 -11.07 37.97
C SER A 485 -21.41 -10.77 38.31
N LEU A 486 -20.90 -9.60 37.91
CA LEU A 486 -19.51 -9.22 38.09
C LEU A 486 -19.30 -8.36 39.34
N ASP A 487 -18.34 -8.72 40.19
CA ASP A 487 -17.84 -7.83 41.23
C ASP A 487 -17.03 -6.65 40.64
N PRO A 488 -16.65 -5.61 41.40
CA PRO A 488 -15.92 -4.46 40.84
C PRO A 488 -14.58 -4.79 40.19
N SER A 489 -13.84 -5.79 40.70
CA SER A 489 -12.57 -6.20 40.10
C SER A 489 -12.83 -6.90 38.77
N GLN A 490 -13.80 -7.81 38.73
CA GLN A 490 -14.19 -8.51 37.51
C GLN A 490 -14.76 -7.54 36.46
N LEU A 491 -15.61 -6.61 36.89
CA LEU A 491 -16.23 -5.59 36.03
C LEU A 491 -15.17 -4.66 35.41
N THR A 492 -14.24 -4.15 36.21
CA THR A 492 -13.16 -3.28 35.71
C THR A 492 -12.20 -4.02 34.78
N ARG A 493 -11.91 -5.30 35.04
CA ARG A 493 -11.14 -6.14 34.12
C ARG A 493 -11.86 -6.31 32.79
N LYS A 494 -13.16 -6.65 32.82
CA LYS A 494 -13.95 -6.88 31.62
C LYS A 494 -14.10 -5.62 30.77
N LEU A 495 -14.28 -4.46 31.43
CA LEU A 495 -14.23 -3.16 30.75
C LEU A 495 -12.87 -2.90 30.12
N GLY A 496 -11.77 -3.19 30.82
CA GLY A 496 -10.41 -3.08 30.29
C GLY A 496 -10.20 -3.92 29.02
N GLU A 497 -10.61 -5.18 29.02
CA GLU A 497 -10.56 -6.09 27.87
C GLU A 497 -11.35 -5.53 26.67
N ILE A 498 -12.60 -5.10 26.90
CA ILE A 498 -13.44 -4.54 25.83
C ILE A 498 -12.80 -3.28 25.23
N LEU A 499 -12.23 -2.41 26.07
CA LEU A 499 -11.57 -1.18 25.62
C LEU A 499 -10.26 -1.50 24.87
N GLU A 500 -9.47 -2.47 25.33
CA GLU A 500 -8.24 -2.92 24.66
C GLU A 500 -8.51 -3.44 23.24
N ASP A 501 -9.55 -4.26 23.09
CA ASP A 501 -9.90 -4.87 21.79
C ASP A 501 -10.48 -3.87 20.78
N ASN A 502 -11.02 -2.73 21.25
CA ASN A 502 -11.82 -1.82 20.42
C ASN A 502 -11.26 -0.39 20.35
N MET A 503 -10.25 -0.05 21.14
CA MET A 503 -9.57 1.25 21.10
C MET A 503 -8.14 1.09 20.60
N GLY A 504 -7.84 1.70 19.45
CA GLY A 504 -6.49 1.71 18.90
C GLY A 504 -5.54 2.67 19.62
N GLY A 505 -4.27 2.60 19.25
CA GLY A 505 -3.26 3.60 19.59
C GLY A 505 -2.90 3.68 21.07
N THR A 506 -2.37 4.84 21.48
CA THR A 506 -1.84 5.03 22.84
C THR A 506 -2.95 5.07 23.89
N ILE A 507 -4.13 5.57 23.56
CA ILE A 507 -5.25 5.69 24.52
C ILE A 507 -5.78 4.32 24.91
N GLY A 508 -5.99 3.40 23.95
CA GLY A 508 -6.41 2.03 24.24
C GLY A 508 -5.44 1.32 25.19
N ALA A 509 -4.14 1.39 24.92
CA ALA A 509 -3.11 0.82 25.80
C ALA A 509 -3.08 1.44 27.20
N LEU A 510 -3.23 2.78 27.31
CA LEU A 510 -3.28 3.46 28.61
C LEU A 510 -4.50 3.03 29.43
N PHE A 511 -5.66 2.90 28.79
CA PHE A 511 -6.88 2.43 29.44
C PHE A 511 -6.79 0.96 29.84
N ALA A 512 -6.29 0.08 28.96
CA ALA A 512 -6.06 -1.33 29.29
C ALA A 512 -5.16 -1.49 30.52
N LEU A 513 -4.01 -0.80 30.54
CA LEU A 513 -3.08 -0.80 31.69
C LEU A 513 -3.73 -0.26 32.97
N TYR A 514 -4.50 0.83 32.86
CA TYR A 514 -5.19 1.43 34.01
C TYR A 514 -6.28 0.50 34.56
N PHE A 515 -7.16 -0.04 33.70
CA PHE A 515 -8.25 -0.92 34.10
C PHE A 515 -7.75 -2.27 34.65
N THR A 516 -6.69 -2.84 34.07
CA THR A 516 -6.03 -4.04 34.62
C THR A 516 -5.44 -3.73 36.00
N SER A 517 -4.72 -2.61 36.16
CA SER A 517 -4.18 -2.20 37.47
C SER A 517 -5.26 -1.88 38.50
N LEU A 518 -6.39 -1.32 38.06
CA LEU A 518 -7.56 -1.04 38.88
C LEU A 518 -8.22 -2.32 39.35
N SER A 519 -8.39 -3.30 38.46
CA SER A 519 -8.92 -4.61 38.82
C SER A 519 -8.06 -5.29 39.88
N THR A 520 -6.74 -5.34 39.68
CA THR A 520 -5.81 -5.91 40.68
C THR A 520 -5.87 -5.15 42.00
N SER A 521 -5.94 -3.82 41.95
CA SER A 521 -6.02 -2.98 43.15
C SER A 521 -7.32 -3.23 43.92
N LEU A 522 -8.46 -3.39 43.24
CA LEU A 522 -9.76 -3.68 43.86
C LEU A 522 -9.86 -5.09 44.46
N SER A 523 -9.11 -6.06 43.91
CA SER A 523 -9.01 -7.42 44.45
C SER A 523 -8.12 -7.50 45.72
N THR A 524 -7.33 -6.47 46.03
CA THR A 524 -6.32 -6.52 47.09
C THR A 524 -6.67 -5.59 48.27
N PRO A 525 -7.07 -6.11 49.44
CA PRO A 525 -7.28 -5.30 50.65
C PRO A 525 -5.99 -4.57 51.08
N PRO A 526 -6.04 -3.36 51.68
CA PRO A 526 -7.23 -2.64 52.16
C PRO A 526 -7.88 -1.70 51.13
N ASN A 527 -7.56 -1.82 49.84
CA ASN A 527 -8.06 -0.90 48.83
C ASN A 527 -9.59 -0.95 48.70
N SER A 528 -10.19 0.22 48.52
CA SER A 528 -11.62 0.40 48.28
C SER A 528 -11.85 1.11 46.94
N TRP A 529 -13.11 1.26 46.53
CA TRP A 529 -13.47 1.99 45.32
C TRP A 529 -12.96 3.45 45.30
N SER A 530 -12.71 4.06 46.47
CA SER A 530 -12.17 5.42 46.55
C SER A 530 -10.64 5.47 46.42
N THR A 531 -9.91 4.44 46.86
CA THR A 531 -8.42 4.44 46.86
C THR A 531 -7.80 3.67 45.70
N ALA A 532 -8.48 2.63 45.19
CA ALA A 532 -7.98 1.79 44.10
C ALA A 532 -7.69 2.57 42.80
N PRO A 533 -8.50 3.58 42.39
CA PRO A 533 -8.19 4.42 41.23
C PRO A 533 -6.81 5.09 41.30
N LEU A 534 -6.41 5.58 42.48
CA LEU A 534 -5.11 6.22 42.67
C LEU A 534 -3.96 5.19 42.63
N SER A 535 -4.16 4.00 43.19
CA SER A 535 -3.21 2.88 43.09
C SER A 535 -3.00 2.45 41.63
N ALA A 536 -4.09 2.32 40.87
CA ALA A 536 -4.03 2.01 39.44
C ALA A 536 -3.27 3.07 38.64
N LEU A 537 -3.48 4.35 38.95
CA LEU A 537 -2.77 5.45 38.33
C LEU A 537 -1.26 5.44 38.66
N GLN A 538 -0.88 5.05 39.87
CA GLN A 538 0.53 4.89 40.26
C GLN A 538 1.20 3.75 39.48
N SER A 539 0.51 2.63 39.29
CA SER A 539 0.99 1.55 38.41
C SER A 539 1.14 2.03 36.98
N LEU A 540 0.14 2.72 36.43
CA LEU A 540 0.20 3.31 35.09
C LEU A 540 1.41 4.26 34.93
N SER A 541 1.71 5.05 35.96
CA SER A 541 2.83 6.00 35.99
C SER A 541 4.22 5.35 35.87
N SER A 542 4.32 4.02 36.02
CA SER A 542 5.55 3.25 35.78
C SER A 542 5.75 2.90 34.30
N TYR A 543 4.67 2.92 33.51
CA TYR A 543 4.66 2.59 32.08
C TYR A 543 4.56 3.82 31.18
N THR A 544 4.17 4.97 31.74
CA THR A 544 4.17 6.25 31.02
C THR A 544 4.91 7.34 31.80
N PRO A 545 5.73 8.18 31.13
CA PRO A 545 6.34 9.35 31.75
C PRO A 545 5.32 10.48 31.99
N ALA A 546 4.09 10.38 31.50
CA ALA A 546 3.08 11.45 31.60
C ALA A 546 2.71 11.78 33.04
N ARG A 547 2.73 13.07 33.37
CA ARG A 547 2.37 13.65 34.66
C ARG A 547 1.40 14.82 34.45
N PRO A 548 0.69 15.26 35.50
CA PRO A 548 -0.07 16.50 35.44
C PRO A 548 0.82 17.66 34.96
N GLY A 549 0.33 18.43 34.01
CA GLY A 549 1.05 19.50 33.30
C GLY A 549 1.72 19.09 31.99
N ASP A 550 1.60 17.83 31.56
CA ASP A 550 2.21 17.36 30.30
C ASP A 550 1.26 17.43 29.09
N ARG A 551 -0.01 17.79 29.32
CA ARG A 551 -1.09 17.86 28.33
C ARG A 551 -1.45 16.50 27.75
N THR A 552 -2.06 15.65 28.58
CA THR A 552 -2.46 14.28 28.28
C THR A 552 -3.70 13.89 29.08
N VAL A 553 -4.21 12.66 28.86
CA VAL A 553 -5.26 12.03 29.70
C VAL A 553 -4.98 12.12 31.22
N ILE A 554 -3.71 12.20 31.62
CA ILE A 554 -3.30 12.28 33.04
C ILE A 554 -3.76 13.59 33.68
N ASP A 555 -3.92 14.66 32.91
CA ASP A 555 -4.35 15.98 33.42
C ASP A 555 -5.77 15.96 33.96
N ALA A 556 -6.64 15.08 33.44
CA ALA A 556 -7.98 14.84 34.00
C ALA A 556 -7.99 13.64 34.97
N LEU A 557 -7.29 12.55 34.62
CA LEU A 557 -7.32 11.31 35.39
C LEU A 557 -6.67 11.46 36.77
N HIS A 558 -5.54 12.16 36.87
CA HIS A 558 -4.85 12.34 38.15
C HIS A 558 -5.67 13.16 39.16
N PRO A 559 -6.18 14.37 38.83
CA PRO A 559 -7.04 15.12 39.75
C PRO A 559 -8.28 14.34 40.18
N PHE A 560 -8.88 13.56 39.28
CA PHE A 560 -9.99 12.66 39.62
C PHE A 560 -9.59 11.64 40.70
N CYS A 561 -8.55 10.83 40.42
CA CYS A 561 -8.10 9.77 41.33
C CYS A 561 -7.63 10.32 42.69
N ALA A 562 -6.87 11.41 42.69
CA ALA A 562 -6.35 12.03 43.90
C ALA A 562 -7.47 12.63 44.77
N THR A 563 -8.45 13.30 44.15
CA THR A 563 -9.59 13.89 44.87
C THR A 563 -10.54 12.81 45.38
N LEU A 564 -10.82 11.77 44.61
CA LEU A 564 -11.66 10.66 45.04
C LEU A 564 -11.05 9.93 46.25
N SER A 565 -9.74 9.71 46.24
CA SER A 565 -9.03 9.05 47.34
C SER A 565 -9.01 9.88 48.62
N SER A 566 -8.78 11.19 48.53
CA SER A 566 -8.63 12.07 49.69
C SER A 566 -9.95 12.62 50.24
N VAL A 567 -10.88 12.99 49.37
CA VAL A 567 -12.15 13.64 49.73
C VAL A 567 -13.31 12.66 49.79
N GLN A 568 -13.19 11.50 49.14
CA GLN A 568 -14.23 10.47 49.07
C GLN A 568 -15.59 10.98 48.55
N SER A 569 -15.54 11.96 47.64
CA SER A 569 -16.71 12.54 46.98
C SER A 569 -16.56 12.40 45.47
N LEU A 570 -17.47 11.64 44.85
CA LEU A 570 -17.48 11.45 43.40
C LEU A 570 -17.74 12.76 42.66
N GLU A 571 -18.66 13.59 43.15
CA GLU A 571 -18.97 14.91 42.57
C GLU A 571 -17.73 15.81 42.52
N LYS A 572 -17.01 15.94 43.64
CA LYS A 572 -15.79 16.76 43.69
C LYS A 572 -14.66 16.19 42.84
N ALA A 573 -14.56 14.86 42.74
CA ALA A 573 -13.58 14.21 41.90
C ALA A 573 -13.86 14.46 40.40
N VAL A 574 -15.13 14.42 39.99
CA VAL A 574 -15.55 14.76 38.62
C VAL A 574 -15.25 16.21 38.29
N GLU A 575 -15.55 17.14 39.21
CA GLU A 575 -15.23 18.55 38.98
C GLU A 575 -13.71 18.77 38.86
N ALA A 576 -12.91 18.11 39.70
CA ALA A 576 -11.45 18.15 39.58
C ALA A 576 -10.94 17.60 38.24
N ALA A 577 -11.58 16.55 37.70
CA ALA A 577 -11.25 15.99 36.40
C ALA A 577 -11.56 16.97 35.26
N LYS A 578 -12.71 17.65 35.34
CA LYS A 578 -13.15 18.66 34.36
C LYS A 578 -12.26 19.88 34.39
N ASP A 579 -11.89 20.35 35.58
CA ASP A 579 -10.93 21.43 35.75
C ASP A 579 -9.55 21.03 35.21
N GLY A 580 -9.13 19.80 35.47
CA GLY A 580 -7.92 19.21 34.90
C GLY A 580 -7.92 19.24 33.37
N ALA A 581 -8.99 18.73 32.74
CA ALA A 581 -9.16 18.78 31.29
C ALA A 581 -9.16 20.22 30.74
N ARG A 582 -9.91 21.15 31.36
CA ARG A 582 -9.91 22.56 30.96
C ARG A 582 -8.55 23.23 31.11
N SER A 583 -7.79 22.89 32.14
CA SER A 583 -6.47 23.48 32.39
C SER A 583 -5.44 23.18 31.30
N THR A 584 -5.70 22.17 30.46
CA THR A 584 -4.85 21.83 29.32
C THR A 584 -5.02 22.78 28.13
N GLU A 585 -6.06 23.61 28.12
CA GLU A 585 -6.25 24.66 27.11
C GLU A 585 -5.08 25.65 27.17
N GLY A 586 -4.51 25.98 26.01
CA GLY A 586 -3.31 26.83 25.95
C GLY A 586 -2.01 26.18 26.47
N MET A 587 -2.06 24.95 26.99
CA MET A 587 -0.87 24.29 27.56
C MET A 587 0.08 23.79 26.48
N LYS A 588 1.38 23.97 26.70
CA LYS A 588 2.42 23.41 25.83
C LYS A 588 2.57 21.91 26.12
N ALA A 589 2.32 21.08 25.10
CA ALA A 589 2.48 19.63 25.23
C ALA A 589 3.94 19.24 25.46
N ARG A 590 4.15 18.27 26.36
CA ARG A 590 5.48 17.69 26.64
C ARG A 590 5.58 16.24 26.20
N LEU A 591 4.46 15.58 25.93
CA LEU A 591 4.35 14.19 25.49
C LEU A 591 3.27 14.03 24.43
N GLY A 592 3.29 12.89 23.73
CA GLY A 592 2.31 12.56 22.68
C GLY A 592 2.59 13.27 21.34
N ARG A 593 1.68 13.08 20.39
CA ARG A 593 1.79 13.65 19.03
C ARG A 593 1.78 15.18 19.03
N ALA A 594 1.12 15.78 20.02
CA ALA A 594 1.05 17.23 20.24
C ALA A 594 2.39 17.93 20.47
N VAL A 595 3.47 17.19 20.76
CA VAL A 595 4.83 17.75 20.82
C VAL A 595 5.35 18.15 19.43
N TYR A 596 4.98 17.40 18.39
CA TYR A 596 5.54 17.54 17.05
C TYR A 596 4.70 18.45 16.15
N VAL A 597 3.41 18.62 16.45
CA VAL A 597 2.53 19.53 15.71
C VAL A 597 2.82 20.94 16.21
N GLY A 598 3.55 21.73 15.41
CA GLY A 598 4.09 23.06 15.74
C GLY A 598 3.08 24.16 16.11
N GLY A 599 1.86 23.83 16.52
CA GLY A 599 0.89 24.76 17.10
C GLY A 599 1.25 25.21 18.53
N ALA A 600 2.35 24.71 19.10
CA ALA A 600 2.82 25.08 20.45
C ALA A 600 3.24 26.56 20.60
N GLU A 601 3.41 27.31 19.51
CA GLU A 601 3.75 28.75 19.57
C GLU A 601 2.68 29.67 18.98
N GLU A 602 1.92 29.25 17.97
CA GLU A 602 0.83 30.04 17.40
C GLU A 602 -0.29 29.09 16.95
N GLY A 603 -1.51 29.27 17.49
CA GLY A 603 -2.69 28.65 16.93
C GLY A 603 -2.75 28.99 15.44
N LYS A 604 -2.90 27.98 14.57
CA LYS A 604 -3.31 28.26 13.19
C LYS A 604 -4.64 29.00 13.30
N ASP A 605 -4.62 30.27 12.93
CA ASP A 605 -5.65 31.29 13.15
C ASP A 605 -5.57 31.89 14.57
N GLY A 606 -4.82 33.01 14.68
CA GLY A 606 -4.54 33.75 15.91
C GLY A 606 -5.74 34.41 16.61
N GLU A 607 -6.91 33.77 16.62
CA GLU A 607 -8.10 34.21 17.35
C GLU A 607 -8.59 33.22 18.41
N ASN A 608 -8.22 31.92 18.36
CA ASN A 608 -8.56 30.96 19.42
C ASN A 608 -7.31 30.14 19.78
N GLY A 609 -6.88 30.17 21.04
CA GLY A 609 -5.69 29.45 21.52
C GLY A 609 -5.76 27.94 21.31
N LEU A 610 -4.69 27.23 21.71
CA LEU A 610 -4.66 25.77 21.66
C LEU A 610 -5.86 25.17 22.41
N PRO A 611 -6.65 24.26 21.79
CA PRO A 611 -7.81 23.68 22.44
C PRO A 611 -7.39 22.80 23.64
N PRO A 612 -8.34 22.43 24.52
CA PRO A 612 -8.09 21.39 25.53
C PRO A 612 -7.52 20.10 24.90
N ASP A 613 -6.74 19.36 25.68
CA ASP A 613 -6.27 18.03 25.31
C ASP A 613 -7.46 17.09 25.06
N PRO A 614 -7.57 16.47 23.88
CA PRO A 614 -8.71 15.62 23.54
C PRO A 614 -8.78 14.38 24.46
N GLY A 615 -7.64 13.85 24.89
CA GLY A 615 -7.58 12.73 25.83
C GLY A 615 -8.12 13.08 27.21
N ALA A 616 -7.67 14.20 27.80
CA ALA A 616 -8.16 14.70 29.07
C ALA A 616 -9.67 15.03 28.99
N TRP A 617 -10.11 15.59 27.87
CA TRP A 617 -11.52 15.86 27.61
C TRP A 617 -12.37 14.59 27.58
N GLY A 618 -11.89 13.52 26.93
CA GLY A 618 -12.53 12.22 26.93
C GLY A 618 -12.64 11.60 28.33
N VAL A 619 -11.58 11.69 29.14
CA VAL A 619 -11.63 11.25 30.55
C VAL A 619 -12.66 12.05 31.34
N ALA A 620 -12.72 13.37 31.17
CA ALA A 620 -13.72 14.21 31.83
C ALA A 620 -15.15 13.82 31.44
N ALA A 621 -15.40 13.53 30.16
CA ALA A 621 -16.70 13.06 29.68
C ALA A 621 -17.09 11.71 30.29
N ILE A 622 -16.15 10.76 30.40
CA ILE A 622 -16.38 9.45 31.03
C ILE A 622 -16.83 9.64 32.48
N VAL A 623 -16.03 10.35 33.30
CA VAL A 623 -16.30 10.45 34.73
C VAL A 623 -17.55 11.30 35.02
N GLU A 624 -17.84 12.30 34.18
CA GLU A 624 -19.07 13.07 34.26
C GLU A 624 -20.30 12.20 33.97
N GLY A 625 -20.25 11.36 32.93
CA GLY A 625 -21.32 10.41 32.63
C GLY A 625 -21.52 9.37 33.73
N VAL A 626 -20.43 8.86 34.32
CA VAL A 626 -20.50 7.99 35.50
C VAL A 626 -21.24 8.66 36.65
N TRP A 627 -20.94 9.92 36.96
CA TRP A 627 -21.59 10.63 38.05
C TRP A 627 -23.07 10.91 37.79
N PHE A 628 -23.44 11.31 36.57
CA PHE A 628 -24.86 11.50 36.23
C PHE A 628 -25.64 10.18 36.32
N GLY A 629 -25.17 9.12 35.64
CA GLY A 629 -25.88 7.84 35.64
C GLY A 629 -25.91 7.16 37.02
N TYR A 630 -24.93 7.45 37.88
CA TYR A 630 -24.97 6.99 39.26
C TYR A 630 -25.93 7.80 40.13
N ASN A 631 -26.30 9.04 39.81
CA ASN A 631 -27.21 9.84 40.66
C ASN A 631 -28.64 9.96 40.11
N GLU A 632 -28.88 9.55 38.87
CA GLU A 632 -30.19 9.25 38.28
C GLU A 632 -30.76 7.92 38.80
#